data_AF-A0A9E5VRF7-F1
#
_entry.id   AF-A0A9E5VRF7-F1
#
_cell.length_a   1.000
_cell.length_b   1.000
_cell.length_c   1.000
_cell.angle_alpha   90.00
_cell.angle_beta   90.00
_cell.angle_gamma   90.00
#
_symmetry.space_group_name_H-M   'P 1'
#
loop_
_entity.id
_entity.type
_entity.pdbx_description
1 polymer ?
#
loop_
_entity_poly.entity_id
_entity_poly.type
_entity_poly.pdbx_seq_one_letter_code
_entity_poly.pdbx_strand_id
1 'polypeptide(L)'
;MERRVTGNCHARCGTGENLAIASKSYLSSSYEMVAAAMESKRLGLCNKSLIVVPNHITEQWSGEFLQLYPSANILVATKKDFETKNRKKFCARIATGDYDAVIIGHSQFEKIPMSIERQRRMIDRQIDDLVDAIDETKRNKGERYTIKQLERMKKSLEVKLSKLNDQSRKDDVVTFEELGIDRLYIDEAHYFKNLFLITKMRNVGGIAQVEAQKSSDLLMKTQYLDELTGGRGTVFATGTPISNSMVEMYTMQRYLQYKSLVQNGLQHFDAWASTFGETVTAIELAPEGTGYRAKTRFAKFYNLPELMSMFRMVADIQTADMLHLPVPKANFHTEVIKPSAWQRDMIAELAERAERIRNREVDPATDNMLKVTNDGRKLALDQRLVNPLLPDDPDGKVAACAANVFRIWEQHREKRLTQLVFCDLSTPKADGTFNVYDDLKAKLIAKGIPEHEIAFIHNADTEARKKELFAKVRKGQIRVLMGSTQKMGAGTNVQDKLIALHDLDCPWRPSDLAQRLGRIVRQGNRNPEVEIFRYVTEGTFDSYLYQLVENKQKFISQIMTSKLPVRSAEDVDETALSYAEIKALATGNPLIIEKCQLEMDVNKLKILHASHLSQKYALEDKILKEYPQEIKRQNERITGYKTDAETAAKHPADKDHFPPMKIGGIFYAEKAEAGKAIIEACKGMTSPDPVALGEYRGFQMILSFDSFTKEYRVTLSGALSHTVALGSDIHGNITRLDNALERFAESLQSCETRLEEAKTQLEAAKGEVDRPFPQEQEYTEKAARLKELNILLNMDEKNHEILDAEPDEGDMEPQSRTPGRER
;
A
#
# COMPACT_ATOMS: atom_id res chain seq x y z
N MET A 1 8.77 19.82 -0.16
CA MET A 1 8.23 18.46 -0.06
C MET A 1 7.97 17.85 -1.43
N GLU A 2 7.37 18.60 -2.37
CA GLU A 2 7.24 18.23 -3.79
C GLU A 2 8.56 17.69 -4.38
N ARG A 3 9.72 18.32 -4.12
CA ARG A 3 11.04 17.85 -4.61
C ARG A 3 11.52 16.47 -4.10
N ARG A 4 11.03 15.97 -2.96
CA ARG A 4 11.47 14.65 -2.41
C ARG A 4 10.63 13.48 -2.93
N VAL A 5 9.32 13.69 -3.07
CA VAL A 5 8.38 12.68 -3.60
C VAL A 5 8.47 12.60 -5.13
N THR A 6 8.59 13.76 -5.80
CA THR A 6 8.89 13.79 -7.25
C THR A 6 10.26 13.23 -7.56
N GLY A 7 11.28 13.38 -6.71
CA GLY A 7 12.64 12.91 -6.97
C GLY A 7 12.77 11.40 -7.20
N ASN A 8 12.11 10.57 -6.39
CA ASN A 8 12.15 9.10 -6.53
C ASN A 8 11.25 8.61 -7.67
N CYS A 9 10.06 9.20 -7.83
CA CYS A 9 9.16 8.86 -8.93
C CYS A 9 9.74 9.31 -10.28
N HIS A 10 10.37 10.48 -10.37
CA HIS A 10 11.10 10.95 -11.57
C HIS A 10 12.33 10.09 -11.86
N ALA A 11 13.11 9.70 -10.84
CA ALA A 11 14.24 8.81 -11.03
C ALA A 11 13.78 7.45 -11.56
N ARG A 12 12.66 6.89 -11.07
CA ARG A 12 12.13 5.59 -11.51
C ARG A 12 11.37 5.64 -12.85
N CYS A 13 10.61 6.70 -13.11
CA CYS A 13 10.08 6.98 -14.45
C CYS A 13 11.21 7.21 -15.47
N GLY A 14 12.33 7.77 -15.02
CA GLY A 14 13.56 7.95 -15.79
C GLY A 14 14.41 6.68 -15.94
N THR A 15 14.37 5.73 -14.99
CA THR A 15 15.11 4.44 -15.08
C THR A 15 14.50 3.47 -16.08
N GLY A 16 13.29 3.75 -16.59
CA GLY A 16 12.76 3.10 -17.77
C GLY A 16 12.25 1.68 -17.52
N GLU A 17 11.37 1.49 -16.54
CA GLU A 17 10.51 0.31 -16.41
C GLU A 17 9.08 0.75 -16.12
N ASN A 18 8.10 -0.14 -16.32
CA ASN A 18 6.71 0.09 -15.93
C ASN A 18 6.62 0.33 -14.41
N LEU A 19 5.70 1.19 -13.98
CA LEU A 19 5.65 1.66 -12.60
C LEU A 19 4.22 1.62 -12.03
N ALA A 20 4.09 1.20 -10.78
CA ALA A 20 2.94 1.39 -9.92
C ALA A 20 3.28 2.38 -8.81
N ILE A 21 2.56 3.49 -8.78
CA ILE A 21 2.57 4.47 -7.71
C ILE A 21 1.45 4.08 -6.74
N ALA A 22 1.83 3.63 -5.55
CA ALA A 22 0.93 3.22 -4.50
C ALA A 22 1.11 4.13 -3.28
N SER A 23 0.54 5.34 -3.35
CA SER A 23 0.54 6.30 -2.25
C SER A 23 -0.81 6.31 -1.54
N LYS A 24 -0.84 6.31 -0.21
CA LYS A 24 -2.10 6.40 0.56
C LYS A 24 -2.91 7.62 0.10
N SER A 25 -4.24 7.53 0.12
CA SER A 25 -5.25 8.47 -0.47
C SER A 25 -5.14 9.97 -0.09
N TYR A 26 -4.16 10.33 0.73
CA TYR A 26 -3.87 11.68 1.21
C TYR A 26 -2.80 12.41 0.37
N LEU A 27 -2.10 11.72 -0.55
CA LEU A 27 -1.19 12.32 -1.54
C LEU A 27 -1.89 12.48 -2.88
N SER A 28 -1.56 13.54 -3.60
CA SER A 28 -2.09 13.77 -4.95
C SER A 28 -1.23 13.05 -5.99
N SER A 29 -1.64 11.83 -6.34
CA SER A 29 -1.08 11.05 -7.46
C SER A 29 -1.16 11.79 -8.81
N SER A 30 -2.11 12.72 -8.93
CA SER A 30 -2.34 13.50 -10.14
C SER A 30 -1.15 14.38 -10.53
N TYR A 31 -0.55 15.10 -9.57
CA TYR A 31 0.63 15.94 -9.83
C TYR A 31 1.85 15.11 -10.26
N GLU A 32 2.04 13.93 -9.66
CA GLU A 32 3.14 13.03 -10.00
C GLU A 32 3.01 12.49 -11.43
N MET A 33 1.81 12.08 -11.83
CA MET A 33 1.54 11.57 -13.18
C MET A 33 1.70 12.67 -14.24
N VAL A 34 1.22 13.89 -13.98
CA VAL A 34 1.38 15.03 -14.89
C VAL A 34 2.86 15.36 -15.09
N ALA A 35 3.61 15.47 -14.00
CA ALA A 35 5.04 15.75 -14.07
C ALA A 35 5.80 14.61 -14.80
N ALA A 36 5.48 13.36 -14.49
CA ALA A 36 6.07 12.21 -15.17
C ALA A 36 5.82 12.21 -16.69
N ALA A 37 4.60 12.56 -17.14
CA ALA A 37 4.25 12.63 -18.56
C ALA A 37 5.04 13.74 -19.28
N MET A 38 5.06 14.95 -18.71
CA MET A 38 5.75 16.10 -19.31
C MET A 38 7.26 15.92 -19.33
N GLU A 39 7.85 15.44 -18.23
CA GLU A 39 9.30 15.21 -18.17
C GLU A 39 9.72 14.05 -19.08
N SER A 40 8.91 12.99 -19.22
CA SER A 40 9.17 11.91 -20.17
C SER A 40 9.19 12.43 -21.62
N LYS A 41 8.27 13.34 -21.97
CA LYS A 41 8.26 13.97 -23.31
C LYS A 41 9.48 14.89 -23.48
N ARG A 42 9.79 15.71 -22.47
CA ARG A 42 10.93 16.64 -22.48
C ARG A 42 12.29 15.93 -22.64
N LEU A 43 12.42 14.74 -22.06
CA LEU A 43 13.63 13.90 -22.16
C LEU A 43 13.66 13.01 -23.41
N GLY A 44 12.64 13.05 -24.29
CA GLY A 44 12.55 12.20 -25.48
C GLY A 44 12.26 10.72 -25.18
N LEU A 45 11.74 10.42 -23.99
CA LEU A 45 11.38 9.05 -23.56
C LEU A 45 9.94 8.67 -23.94
N CYS A 46 9.10 9.62 -24.34
CA CYS A 46 7.80 9.37 -24.95
C CYS A 46 7.45 10.45 -25.97
N ASN A 47 6.66 10.09 -26.97
CA ASN A 47 6.14 11.03 -27.96
C ASN A 47 4.72 11.49 -27.59
N LYS A 48 3.85 10.56 -27.15
CA LYS A 48 2.44 10.85 -26.90
C LYS A 48 1.89 10.06 -25.72
N SER A 49 1.52 10.78 -24.66
CA SER A 49 0.97 10.21 -23.43
C SER A 49 -0.56 10.12 -23.46
N LEU A 50 -1.12 9.01 -23.01
CA LEU A 50 -2.54 8.84 -22.71
C LEU A 50 -2.74 8.69 -21.21
N ILE A 51 -3.56 9.57 -20.62
CA ILE A 51 -3.92 9.57 -19.21
C ILE A 51 -5.38 9.14 -19.08
N VAL A 52 -5.61 8.04 -18.37
CA VAL A 52 -6.92 7.43 -18.16
C VAL A 52 -7.34 7.62 -16.70
N VAL A 53 -8.47 8.28 -16.48
CA VAL A 53 -8.94 8.69 -15.14
C VAL A 53 -10.38 8.30 -14.89
N PRO A 54 -10.87 8.29 -13.63
CA PRO A 54 -12.30 8.14 -13.35
C PRO A 54 -13.17 9.14 -14.13
N ASN A 55 -14.30 8.66 -14.66
CA ASN A 55 -15.12 9.42 -15.61
C ASN A 55 -15.64 10.77 -15.07
N HIS A 56 -15.74 10.93 -13.74
CA HIS A 56 -16.25 12.14 -13.09
C HIS A 56 -15.18 13.19 -12.79
N ILE A 57 -13.90 12.92 -13.07
CA ILE A 57 -12.79 13.86 -12.78
C ILE A 57 -11.95 14.24 -14.00
N THR A 58 -12.36 13.86 -15.22
CA THR A 58 -11.60 14.19 -16.46
C THR A 58 -11.36 15.69 -16.64
N GLU A 59 -12.35 16.53 -16.34
CA GLU A 59 -12.23 18.00 -16.39
C GLU A 59 -11.45 18.59 -15.21
N GLN A 60 -11.51 17.97 -14.03
CA GLN A 60 -10.68 18.40 -12.90
C GLN A 60 -9.19 18.16 -13.22
N TRP A 61 -8.88 17.00 -13.80
CA TRP A 61 -7.53 16.64 -14.22
C TRP A 61 -6.93 17.62 -15.24
N SER A 62 -7.73 18.17 -16.15
CA SER A 62 -7.22 19.17 -17.10
C SER A 62 -6.82 20.48 -16.41
N GLY A 63 -7.58 20.90 -15.40
CA GLY A 63 -7.26 22.06 -14.57
C GLY A 63 -5.96 21.85 -13.77
N GLU A 64 -5.79 20.69 -13.16
CA GLU A 64 -4.56 20.34 -12.42
C GLU A 64 -3.34 20.24 -13.35
N PHE A 65 -3.51 19.69 -14.56
CA PHE A 65 -2.45 19.61 -15.57
C PHE A 65 -1.96 21.01 -15.96
N LEU A 66 -2.89 21.89 -16.35
CA LEU A 66 -2.57 23.26 -16.79
C LEU A 66 -2.10 24.16 -15.66
N GLN A 67 -2.46 23.85 -14.41
CA GLN A 67 -1.91 24.56 -13.25
C GLN A 67 -0.40 24.29 -13.10
N LEU A 68 0.04 23.06 -13.35
CA LEU A 68 1.46 22.69 -13.32
C LEU A 68 2.22 23.13 -14.57
N TYR A 69 1.64 22.89 -15.74
CA TYR A 69 2.24 23.18 -17.03
C TYR A 69 1.28 24.02 -17.88
N PRO A 70 1.25 25.35 -17.68
CA PRO A 70 0.29 26.24 -18.37
C PRO A 70 0.41 26.24 -19.89
N SER A 71 1.57 25.91 -20.43
CA SER A 71 1.86 25.89 -21.86
C SER A 71 1.63 24.53 -22.53
N ALA A 72 1.16 23.51 -21.80
CA ALA A 72 1.00 22.16 -22.34
C ALA A 72 -0.17 22.07 -23.32
N ASN A 73 0.04 21.43 -24.47
CA ASN A 73 -0.99 21.14 -25.45
C ASN A 73 -1.70 19.82 -25.12
N ILE A 74 -2.81 19.91 -24.39
CA ILE A 74 -3.58 18.73 -23.95
C ILE A 74 -4.90 18.57 -24.71
N LEU A 75 -5.28 17.32 -24.96
CA LEU A 75 -6.60 16.97 -25.49
C LEU A 75 -7.43 16.26 -24.41
N VAL A 76 -8.59 16.81 -24.06
CA VAL A 76 -9.45 16.28 -22.99
C VAL A 76 -10.75 15.75 -23.59
N ALA A 77 -11.11 14.50 -23.26
CA ALA A 77 -12.36 13.92 -23.70
C ALA A 77 -13.55 14.37 -22.85
N THR A 78 -14.64 14.67 -23.52
CA THR A 78 -15.96 14.90 -22.92
C THR A 78 -16.87 13.71 -23.16
N LYS A 79 -18.01 13.64 -22.46
CA LYS A 79 -19.01 12.58 -22.69
C LYS A 79 -19.48 12.50 -24.14
N LYS A 80 -19.58 13.65 -24.83
CA LYS A 80 -20.06 13.74 -26.22
C LYS A 80 -19.08 13.15 -27.24
N ASP A 81 -17.79 13.17 -26.93
CA ASP A 81 -16.74 12.70 -27.85
C ASP A 81 -16.80 11.18 -28.09
N PHE A 82 -17.34 10.42 -27.14
CA PHE A 82 -17.45 8.95 -27.20
C PHE A 82 -18.88 8.45 -27.45
N GLU A 83 -19.75 9.33 -27.94
CA GLU A 83 -20.98 8.94 -28.63
C GLU A 83 -20.63 8.29 -29.97
N THR A 84 -21.44 7.33 -30.43
CA THR A 84 -21.15 6.49 -31.62
C THR A 84 -20.77 7.32 -32.86
N LYS A 85 -21.42 8.46 -33.07
CA LYS A 85 -21.18 9.36 -34.22
C LYS A 85 -19.85 10.14 -34.12
N ASN A 86 -19.38 10.43 -32.90
CA ASN A 86 -18.25 11.32 -32.66
C ASN A 86 -16.94 10.57 -32.36
N ARG A 87 -17.03 9.33 -31.88
CA ARG A 87 -15.87 8.52 -31.45
C ARG A 87 -14.78 8.44 -32.51
N LYS A 88 -15.16 8.14 -33.76
CA LYS A 88 -14.19 8.04 -34.88
C LYS A 88 -13.43 9.35 -35.09
N LYS A 89 -14.14 10.49 -35.03
CA LYS A 89 -13.55 11.82 -35.17
C LYS A 89 -12.60 12.14 -34.02
N PHE A 90 -12.96 11.80 -32.79
CA PHE A 90 -12.10 12.02 -31.63
C PHE A 90 -10.82 11.17 -31.68
N CYS A 91 -10.93 9.87 -31.98
CA CYS A 91 -9.77 9.00 -32.15
C CYS A 91 -8.86 9.44 -33.32
N ALA A 92 -9.44 9.87 -34.44
CA ALA A 92 -8.67 10.42 -35.56
C ALA A 92 -7.91 11.70 -35.18
N ARG A 93 -8.50 12.57 -34.34
CA ARG A 93 -7.81 13.74 -33.78
C ARG A 93 -6.64 13.33 -32.92
N ILE A 94 -6.79 12.31 -32.06
CA ILE A 94 -5.68 11.78 -31.26
C ILE A 94 -4.54 11.31 -32.17
N ALA A 95 -4.86 10.50 -33.18
CA ALA A 95 -3.86 9.92 -34.08
C ALA A 95 -3.06 11.00 -34.83
N THR A 96 -3.75 11.99 -35.39
CA THR A 96 -3.16 13.02 -36.28
C THR A 96 -2.60 14.24 -35.55
N GLY A 97 -3.03 14.51 -34.32
CA GLY A 97 -2.60 15.68 -33.55
C GLY A 97 -1.31 15.45 -32.77
N ASP A 98 -0.49 16.49 -32.69
CA ASP A 98 0.68 16.56 -31.81
C ASP A 98 0.27 17.16 -30.46
N TYR A 99 -0.11 16.28 -29.53
CA TYR A 99 -0.47 16.64 -28.17
C TYR A 99 0.62 16.19 -27.20
N ASP A 100 0.81 16.94 -26.12
CA ASP A 100 1.67 16.54 -25.00
C ASP A 100 1.04 15.40 -24.21
N ALA A 101 -0.28 15.48 -23.98
CA ALA A 101 -1.05 14.42 -23.36
C ALA A 101 -2.51 14.41 -23.85
N VAL A 102 -3.11 13.22 -23.84
CA VAL A 102 -4.54 13.02 -24.05
C VAL A 102 -5.16 12.51 -22.76
N ILE A 103 -6.25 13.11 -22.29
CA ILE A 103 -6.94 12.75 -21.05
C ILE A 103 -8.31 12.18 -21.39
N ILE A 104 -8.58 10.93 -20.98
CA ILE A 104 -9.86 10.24 -21.20
C ILE A 104 -10.37 9.54 -19.93
N GLY A 105 -11.67 9.27 -19.89
CA GLY A 105 -12.30 8.51 -18.81
C GLY A 105 -12.12 6.99 -18.95
N HIS A 106 -12.16 6.23 -17.85
CA HIS A 106 -12.08 4.75 -17.88
C HIS A 106 -13.07 4.12 -18.86
N SER A 107 -14.33 4.57 -18.87
CA SER A 107 -15.35 4.01 -19.77
C SER A 107 -15.11 4.32 -21.25
N GLN A 108 -14.38 5.40 -21.53
CA GLN A 108 -14.02 5.81 -22.88
C GLN A 108 -12.84 5.01 -23.40
N PHE A 109 -11.87 4.71 -22.52
CA PHE A 109 -10.74 3.84 -22.83
C PHE A 109 -11.18 2.44 -23.25
N GLU A 110 -12.19 1.87 -22.59
CA GLU A 110 -12.80 0.57 -22.94
C GLU A 110 -13.42 0.56 -24.35
N LYS A 111 -13.78 1.73 -24.91
CA LYS A 111 -14.39 1.86 -26.25
C LYS A 111 -13.36 1.96 -27.38
N ILE A 112 -12.06 1.94 -27.05
CA ILE A 112 -10.95 1.97 -28.02
C ILE A 112 -10.38 0.55 -28.09
N PRO A 113 -10.75 -0.25 -29.10
CA PRO A 113 -10.33 -1.65 -29.18
C PRO A 113 -8.88 -1.78 -29.68
N MET A 114 -8.25 -2.90 -29.34
CA MET A 114 -7.05 -3.39 -30.03
C MET A 114 -7.42 -3.94 -31.42
N SER A 115 -6.45 -4.01 -32.34
CA SER A 115 -6.66 -4.67 -33.63
C SER A 115 -7.11 -6.13 -33.50
N ILE A 116 -7.95 -6.58 -34.44
CA ILE A 116 -8.44 -7.96 -34.50
C ILE A 116 -7.27 -8.96 -34.56
N GLU A 117 -6.21 -8.62 -35.28
CA GLU A 117 -5.01 -9.47 -35.39
C GLU A 117 -4.35 -9.71 -34.03
N ARG A 118 -4.16 -8.65 -33.23
CA ARG A 118 -3.59 -8.80 -31.88
C ARG A 118 -4.52 -9.53 -30.93
N GLN A 119 -5.82 -9.27 -31.01
CA GLN A 119 -6.82 -10.00 -30.20
C GLN A 119 -6.76 -11.51 -30.49
N ARG A 120 -6.66 -11.90 -31.77
CA ARG A 120 -6.51 -13.32 -32.17
C ARG A 120 -5.23 -13.93 -31.64
N ARG A 121 -4.09 -13.27 -31.89
CA ARG A 121 -2.77 -13.75 -31.44
C ARG A 121 -2.71 -14.00 -29.93
N MET A 122 -3.40 -13.17 -29.15
CA MET A 122 -3.47 -13.35 -27.70
C MET A 122 -4.33 -14.56 -27.31
N ILE A 123 -5.48 -14.75 -27.96
CA ILE A 123 -6.36 -15.89 -27.70
C ILE A 123 -5.67 -17.20 -28.11
N ASP A 124 -4.98 -17.21 -29.26
CA ASP A 124 -4.21 -18.38 -29.72
C ASP A 124 -3.15 -18.76 -28.69
N ARG A 125 -2.37 -17.79 -28.18
CA ARG A 125 -1.40 -18.04 -27.12
C ARG A 125 -2.03 -18.63 -25.85
N GLN A 126 -3.21 -18.14 -25.45
CA GLN A 126 -3.93 -18.69 -24.28
C GLN A 126 -4.45 -20.11 -24.53
N ILE A 127 -4.82 -20.43 -25.77
CA ILE A 127 -5.21 -21.79 -26.17
C ILE A 127 -3.98 -22.71 -26.10
N ASP A 128 -2.82 -22.27 -26.60
CA ASP A 128 -1.58 -23.03 -26.53
C ASP A 128 -1.17 -23.30 -25.07
N ASP A 129 -1.21 -22.28 -24.20
CA ASP A 129 -0.95 -22.41 -22.76
C ASP A 129 -1.89 -23.46 -22.10
N LEU A 130 -3.17 -23.48 -22.50
CA LEU A 130 -4.13 -24.48 -22.01
C LEU A 130 -3.84 -25.89 -22.52
N VAL A 131 -3.37 -26.02 -23.77
CA VAL A 131 -2.98 -27.31 -24.33
C VAL A 131 -1.81 -27.89 -23.55
N ASP A 132 -0.77 -27.08 -23.31
CA ASP A 132 0.39 -27.49 -22.53
C ASP A 132 -0.01 -27.89 -21.09
N ALA A 133 -0.87 -27.11 -20.43
CA ALA A 133 -1.38 -27.41 -19.09
C ALA A 133 -2.21 -28.71 -19.04
N ILE A 134 -3.01 -28.99 -20.07
CA ILE A 134 -3.78 -30.24 -20.19
C ILE A 134 -2.84 -31.44 -20.32
N ASP A 135 -1.82 -31.32 -21.17
CA ASP A 135 -0.85 -32.38 -21.43
C ASP A 135 -0.01 -32.68 -20.19
N GLU A 136 0.45 -31.65 -19.48
CA GLU A 136 1.17 -31.79 -18.21
C GLU A 136 0.30 -32.47 -17.14
N THR A 137 -0.96 -32.03 -17.00
CA THR A 137 -1.90 -32.62 -16.03
C THR A 137 -2.16 -34.09 -16.34
N LYS A 138 -2.30 -34.46 -17.63
CA LYS A 138 -2.44 -35.86 -18.07
C LYS A 138 -1.20 -36.69 -17.74
N ARG A 139 0.01 -36.16 -17.98
CA ARG A 139 1.29 -36.83 -17.66
C ARG A 139 1.45 -37.07 -16.15
N ASN A 140 1.05 -36.10 -15.34
CA ASN A 140 1.15 -36.17 -13.87
C ASN A 140 0.02 -36.98 -13.21
N LYS A 141 -0.80 -37.71 -13.99
CA LYS A 141 -2.00 -38.43 -13.49
C LYS A 141 -2.94 -37.54 -12.67
N GLY A 142 -3.07 -36.28 -13.06
CA GLY A 142 -3.98 -35.33 -12.43
C GLY A 142 -5.44 -35.77 -12.55
N GLU A 143 -6.28 -35.25 -11.66
CA GLU A 143 -7.68 -35.66 -11.57
C GLU A 143 -8.44 -35.42 -12.89
N ARG A 144 -9.29 -36.40 -13.26
CA ARG A 144 -10.10 -36.36 -14.48
C ARG A 144 -11.02 -35.13 -14.54
N TYR A 145 -11.45 -34.65 -13.37
CA TYR A 145 -12.27 -33.45 -13.23
C TYR A 145 -11.52 -32.19 -13.71
N THR A 146 -10.29 -31.98 -13.23
CA THR A 146 -9.40 -30.87 -13.61
C THR A 146 -9.13 -30.86 -15.12
N ILE A 147 -8.87 -32.02 -15.72
CA ILE A 147 -8.65 -32.15 -17.17
C ILE A 147 -9.90 -31.71 -17.95
N LYS A 148 -11.09 -32.19 -17.55
CA LYS A 148 -12.36 -31.83 -18.20
C LYS A 148 -12.64 -30.32 -18.10
N GLN A 149 -12.23 -29.67 -17.02
CA GLN A 149 -12.37 -28.23 -16.83
C GLN A 149 -11.43 -27.42 -17.73
N LEU A 150 -10.16 -27.81 -17.83
CA LEU A 150 -9.20 -27.18 -18.76
C LEU A 150 -9.68 -27.32 -20.22
N GLU A 151 -10.22 -28.48 -20.60
CA GLU A 151 -10.80 -28.71 -21.92
C GLU A 151 -12.03 -27.80 -22.18
N ARG A 152 -12.89 -27.57 -21.18
CA ARG A 152 -14.01 -26.61 -21.27
C ARG A 152 -13.50 -25.18 -21.50
N MET A 153 -12.47 -24.75 -20.77
CA MET A 153 -11.88 -23.41 -20.93
C MET A 153 -11.29 -23.23 -22.32
N LYS A 154 -10.55 -24.23 -22.83
CA LYS A 154 -10.01 -24.23 -24.19
C LYS A 154 -11.12 -24.05 -25.22
N LYS A 155 -12.19 -24.83 -25.12
CA LYS A 155 -13.35 -24.74 -26.02
C LYS A 155 -14.02 -23.35 -25.98
N SER A 156 -14.09 -22.72 -24.80
CA SER A 156 -14.62 -21.36 -24.66
C SER A 156 -13.77 -20.33 -25.43
N LEU A 157 -12.44 -20.43 -25.34
CA LEU A 157 -11.52 -19.57 -26.09
C LEU A 157 -11.59 -19.83 -27.60
N GLU A 158 -11.70 -21.09 -28.04
CA GLU A 158 -11.89 -21.44 -29.46
C GLU A 158 -13.19 -20.83 -30.03
N VAL A 159 -14.27 -20.81 -29.24
CA VAL A 159 -15.53 -20.12 -29.61
C VAL A 159 -15.35 -18.60 -29.66
N LYS A 160 -14.55 -18.01 -28.76
CA LYS A 160 -14.24 -16.57 -28.78
C LYS A 160 -13.42 -16.22 -30.03
N LEU A 161 -12.45 -17.07 -30.39
CA LEU A 161 -11.63 -16.94 -31.59
C LEU A 161 -12.47 -17.05 -32.87
N SER A 162 -13.37 -18.03 -32.95
CA SER A 162 -14.24 -18.19 -34.12
C SER A 162 -15.18 -17.00 -34.33
N LYS A 163 -15.71 -16.42 -33.24
CA LYS A 163 -16.47 -15.16 -33.29
C LYS A 163 -15.65 -13.96 -33.75
N LEU A 164 -14.38 -13.88 -33.35
CA LEU A 164 -13.44 -12.85 -33.84
C LEU A 164 -13.02 -13.07 -35.31
N ASN A 165 -13.13 -14.30 -35.79
CA ASN A 165 -12.89 -14.66 -37.19
C ASN A 165 -14.07 -14.31 -38.11
N ASP A 166 -15.28 -14.15 -37.56
CA ASP A 166 -16.47 -13.75 -38.30
C ASP A 166 -16.36 -12.29 -38.78
N GLN A 167 -16.09 -12.11 -40.07
CA GLN A 167 -15.90 -10.81 -40.72
C GLN A 167 -17.22 -10.11 -41.11
N SER A 168 -18.38 -10.65 -40.73
CA SER A 168 -19.69 -10.11 -41.12
C SER A 168 -20.02 -8.71 -40.54
N ARG A 169 -19.26 -8.22 -39.55
CA ARG A 169 -19.42 -6.90 -38.93
C ARG A 169 -18.08 -6.16 -38.85
N LYS A 170 -17.62 -5.58 -39.96
CA LYS A 170 -16.50 -4.63 -39.93
C LYS A 170 -17.01 -3.26 -39.49
N ASP A 171 -16.84 -2.96 -38.21
CA ASP A 171 -16.91 -1.59 -37.72
C ASP A 171 -15.59 -0.88 -38.06
N ASP A 172 -15.66 0.17 -38.88
CA ASP A 172 -14.53 1.01 -39.28
C ASP A 172 -14.15 1.97 -38.13
N VAL A 173 -13.51 1.39 -37.10
CA VAL A 173 -13.17 2.02 -35.83
C VAL A 173 -11.66 2.10 -35.69
N VAL A 174 -11.16 3.29 -35.35
CA VAL A 174 -9.75 3.54 -35.06
C VAL A 174 -9.31 2.68 -33.87
N THR A 175 -8.26 1.89 -34.06
CA THR A 175 -7.69 0.99 -33.06
C THR A 175 -6.73 1.71 -32.11
N PHE A 176 -6.42 1.09 -30.98
CA PHE A 176 -5.48 1.66 -30.01
C PHE A 176 -4.09 1.88 -30.62
N GLU A 177 -3.64 0.97 -31.46
CA GLU A 177 -2.35 1.03 -32.15
C GLU A 177 -2.26 2.24 -33.10
N GLU A 178 -3.36 2.59 -33.76
CA GLU A 178 -3.43 3.73 -34.70
C GLU A 178 -3.40 5.09 -34.00
N LEU A 179 -3.62 5.16 -32.69
CA LEU A 179 -3.56 6.42 -31.95
C LEU A 179 -2.12 6.98 -31.83
N GLY A 180 -1.12 6.12 -32.00
CA GLY A 180 0.30 6.46 -31.81
C GLY A 180 0.64 6.80 -30.36
N ILE A 181 -0.01 6.15 -29.40
CA ILE A 181 0.30 6.28 -27.97
C ILE A 181 1.46 5.35 -27.63
N ASP A 182 2.50 5.90 -27.00
CA ASP A 182 3.65 5.15 -26.51
C ASP A 182 3.82 5.22 -24.98
N ARG A 183 2.99 6.02 -24.29
CA ARG A 183 2.93 6.06 -22.83
C ARG A 183 1.50 6.07 -22.32
N LEU A 184 1.18 5.20 -21.37
CA LEU A 184 -0.12 5.00 -20.76
C LEU A 184 -0.03 5.22 -19.25
N TYR A 185 -0.85 6.14 -18.77
CA TYR A 185 -1.01 6.49 -17.37
C TYR A 185 -2.43 6.12 -16.94
N ILE A 186 -2.57 5.31 -15.89
CA ILE A 186 -3.88 4.90 -15.38
C ILE A 186 -4.02 5.30 -13.93
N ASP A 187 -4.93 6.24 -13.67
CA ASP A 187 -5.35 6.60 -12.32
C ASP A 187 -6.45 5.64 -11.84
N GLU A 188 -6.46 5.38 -10.54
CA GLU A 188 -7.29 4.37 -9.88
C GLU A 188 -7.24 3.00 -10.58
N ALA A 189 -6.01 2.53 -10.85
CA ALA A 189 -5.75 1.28 -11.58
C ALA A 189 -6.41 0.03 -10.96
N HIS A 190 -6.77 0.09 -9.68
CA HIS A 190 -7.58 -0.94 -9.01
C HIS A 190 -8.94 -1.15 -9.71
N TYR A 191 -9.43 -0.23 -10.54
CA TYR A 191 -10.62 -0.44 -11.36
C TYR A 191 -10.48 -1.62 -12.36
N PHE A 192 -9.24 -1.98 -12.76
CA PHE A 192 -8.92 -3.03 -13.74
C PHE A 192 -8.35 -4.31 -13.12
N LYS A 193 -8.66 -4.58 -11.86
CA LYS A 193 -8.07 -5.67 -11.07
C LYS A 193 -8.65 -7.08 -11.30
N ASN A 194 -9.80 -7.19 -11.98
CA ASN A 194 -10.50 -8.47 -12.18
C ASN A 194 -10.08 -9.08 -13.52
N LEU A 195 -8.90 -9.66 -13.58
CA LEU A 195 -8.37 -10.32 -14.77
C LEU A 195 -8.66 -11.82 -14.72
N PHE A 196 -9.02 -12.43 -15.86
CA PHE A 196 -9.26 -13.86 -15.92
C PHE A 196 -7.98 -14.65 -15.66
N LEU A 197 -8.13 -15.74 -14.90
CA LEU A 197 -7.05 -16.63 -14.51
C LEU A 197 -7.42 -18.06 -14.83
N ILE A 198 -6.47 -18.76 -15.44
CA ILE A 198 -6.51 -20.19 -15.62
C ILE A 198 -5.88 -20.80 -14.37
N THR A 199 -6.66 -21.57 -13.62
CA THR A 199 -6.24 -22.16 -12.34
C THR A 199 -7.03 -23.43 -12.02
N LYS A 200 -6.37 -24.38 -11.36
CA LYS A 200 -7.00 -25.55 -10.75
C LYS A 200 -7.70 -25.25 -9.41
N MET A 201 -7.40 -24.12 -8.77
CA MET A 201 -7.95 -23.72 -7.47
C MET A 201 -9.36 -23.12 -7.60
N ARG A 202 -10.32 -23.90 -8.10
CA ARG A 202 -11.74 -23.52 -8.12
C ARG A 202 -12.40 -23.79 -6.76
N ASN A 203 -13.43 -23.02 -6.41
CA ASN A 203 -14.14 -23.02 -5.11
C ASN A 203 -13.34 -22.48 -3.90
N VAL A 204 -12.15 -21.93 -4.12
CA VAL A 204 -11.41 -21.22 -3.08
C VAL A 204 -11.83 -19.74 -3.06
N GLY A 205 -12.31 -19.28 -1.90
CA GLY A 205 -12.70 -17.89 -1.73
C GLY A 205 -11.52 -16.93 -1.95
N GLY A 206 -11.75 -15.88 -2.75
CA GLY A 206 -10.72 -14.88 -3.07
C GLY A 206 -10.16 -15.01 -4.50
N ILE A 207 -10.40 -16.11 -5.22
CA ILE A 207 -9.96 -16.27 -6.60
C ILE A 207 -11.09 -15.87 -7.55
N ALA A 208 -10.81 -14.91 -8.45
CA ALA A 208 -11.78 -14.46 -9.44
C ALA A 208 -11.97 -15.52 -10.54
N GLN A 209 -13.21 -15.97 -10.75
CA GLN A 209 -13.54 -16.97 -11.77
C GLN A 209 -14.18 -16.36 -13.04
N VAL A 210 -14.58 -15.09 -12.98
CA VAL A 210 -15.28 -14.39 -14.06
C VAL A 210 -14.35 -13.37 -14.73
N GLU A 211 -14.25 -13.45 -16.06
CA GLU A 211 -13.49 -12.51 -16.88
C GLU A 211 -14.19 -11.14 -16.92
N ALA A 212 -13.50 -10.08 -16.50
CA ALA A 212 -13.93 -8.72 -16.82
C ALA A 212 -13.26 -8.26 -18.11
N GLN A 213 -14.05 -8.03 -19.16
CA GLN A 213 -13.57 -7.62 -20.48
C GLN A 213 -12.63 -6.40 -20.43
N LYS A 214 -12.92 -5.43 -19.57
CA LYS A 214 -12.08 -4.24 -19.36
C LYS A 214 -10.66 -4.55 -18.88
N SER A 215 -10.49 -5.57 -18.04
CA SER A 215 -9.19 -5.99 -17.51
C SER A 215 -8.39 -6.71 -18.60
N SER A 216 -9.05 -7.56 -19.38
CA SER A 216 -8.45 -8.22 -20.54
C SER A 216 -8.03 -7.21 -21.62
N ASP A 217 -8.86 -6.19 -21.87
CA ASP A 217 -8.53 -5.06 -22.75
C ASP A 217 -7.29 -4.30 -22.28
N LEU A 218 -7.21 -3.97 -20.98
CA LEU A 218 -6.01 -3.34 -20.43
C LEU A 218 -4.78 -4.22 -20.60
N LEU A 219 -4.87 -5.53 -20.33
CA LEU A 219 -3.73 -6.45 -20.44
C LEU A 219 -3.17 -6.47 -21.87
N MET A 220 -4.05 -6.48 -22.87
CA MET A 220 -3.62 -6.43 -24.27
C MET A 220 -2.88 -5.13 -24.60
N LYS A 221 -3.37 -4.00 -24.10
CA LYS A 221 -2.76 -2.68 -24.32
C LYS A 221 -1.42 -2.55 -23.60
N THR A 222 -1.30 -3.03 -22.36
CA THR A 222 -0.01 -3.01 -21.64
C THR A 222 1.02 -3.92 -22.32
N GLN A 223 0.62 -5.12 -22.76
CA GLN A 223 1.51 -6.02 -23.51
C GLN A 223 1.99 -5.40 -24.83
N TYR A 224 1.09 -4.74 -25.57
CA TYR A 224 1.47 -4.01 -26.78
C TYR A 224 2.49 -2.90 -26.48
N LEU A 225 2.26 -2.12 -25.42
CA LEU A 225 3.20 -1.08 -25.00
C LEU A 225 4.54 -1.66 -24.54
N ASP A 226 4.55 -2.83 -23.89
CA ASP A 226 5.78 -3.51 -23.49
C ASP A 226 6.62 -4.02 -24.66
N GLU A 227 5.97 -4.41 -25.76
CA GLU A 227 6.62 -4.74 -27.04
C GLU A 227 7.20 -3.49 -27.70
N LEU A 228 6.46 -2.37 -27.69
CA LEU A 228 6.87 -1.12 -28.33
C LEU A 228 8.01 -0.41 -27.57
N THR A 229 7.93 -0.40 -26.25
CA THR A 229 8.80 0.43 -25.38
C THR A 229 9.86 -0.35 -24.62
N GLY A 230 9.83 -1.68 -24.71
CA GLY A 230 10.70 -2.55 -23.91
C GLY A 230 10.22 -2.79 -22.47
N GLY A 231 8.99 -2.39 -22.12
CA GLY A 231 8.44 -2.53 -20.76
C GLY A 231 8.46 -1.23 -19.98
N ARG A 232 8.30 -0.09 -20.66
CA ARG A 232 8.41 1.27 -20.10
C ARG A 232 7.15 2.11 -20.32
N GLY A 233 6.17 1.53 -21.01
CA GLY A 233 5.04 2.26 -21.55
C GLY A 233 3.92 2.49 -20.54
N THR A 234 3.95 1.87 -19.36
CA THR A 234 2.78 1.84 -18.47
C THR A 234 3.10 2.36 -17.07
N VAL A 235 2.28 3.31 -16.59
CA VAL A 235 2.32 3.84 -15.21
C VAL A 235 0.94 3.76 -14.59
N PHE A 236 0.82 3.09 -13.46
CA PHE A 236 -0.39 3.00 -12.66
C PHE A 236 -0.29 3.90 -11.44
N ALA A 237 -1.39 4.54 -11.07
CA ALA A 237 -1.57 5.17 -9.78
C ALA A 237 -2.79 4.58 -9.08
N THR A 238 -2.66 4.29 -7.79
CA THR A 238 -3.77 3.77 -6.98
C THR A 238 -3.50 3.97 -5.51
N GLY A 239 -4.51 4.45 -4.78
CA GLY A 239 -4.45 4.56 -3.32
C GLY A 239 -4.39 3.20 -2.61
N THR A 240 -4.85 2.15 -3.30
CA THR A 240 -4.93 0.77 -2.80
C THR A 240 -4.57 -0.19 -3.93
N PRO A 241 -3.29 -0.57 -4.10
CA PRO A 241 -2.88 -1.51 -5.16
C PRO A 241 -3.57 -2.87 -5.03
N ILE A 242 -3.97 -3.21 -3.80
CA ILE A 242 -4.75 -4.38 -3.46
C ILE A 242 -5.92 -3.91 -2.61
N SER A 243 -7.11 -4.40 -2.94
CA SER A 243 -8.38 -3.84 -2.46
C SER A 243 -9.45 -4.88 -2.12
N ASN A 244 -9.39 -6.09 -2.70
CA ASN A 244 -10.38 -7.15 -2.41
C ASN A 244 -9.82 -8.58 -2.39
N SER A 245 -8.70 -8.87 -3.03
CA SER A 245 -8.06 -10.20 -2.99
C SER A 245 -6.56 -10.14 -3.21
N MET A 246 -5.82 -11.09 -2.62
CA MET A 246 -4.40 -11.34 -2.90
C MET A 246 -4.10 -11.56 -4.39
N VAL A 247 -5.06 -12.09 -5.14
CA VAL A 247 -4.97 -12.33 -6.59
C VAL A 247 -4.79 -11.04 -7.39
N GLU A 248 -5.22 -9.91 -6.83
CA GLU A 248 -5.03 -8.59 -7.45
C GLU A 248 -3.55 -8.22 -7.55
N MET A 249 -2.71 -8.70 -6.62
CA MET A 249 -1.27 -8.49 -6.69
C MET A 249 -0.70 -9.16 -7.93
N TYR A 250 -1.06 -10.42 -8.18
CA TYR A 250 -0.66 -11.15 -9.38
C TYR A 250 -1.15 -10.43 -10.65
N THR A 251 -2.38 -9.92 -10.62
CA THR A 251 -2.94 -9.14 -11.73
C THR A 251 -2.13 -7.88 -12.01
N MET A 252 -1.75 -7.11 -10.98
CA MET A 252 -0.87 -5.95 -11.13
C MET A 252 0.50 -6.33 -11.68
N GLN A 253 1.08 -7.45 -11.22
CA GLN A 253 2.35 -7.96 -11.75
C GLN A 253 2.24 -8.37 -13.23
N ARG A 254 1.11 -8.94 -13.66
CA ARG A 254 0.87 -9.26 -15.08
C ARG A 254 0.75 -8.01 -15.95
N TYR A 255 0.27 -6.89 -15.42
CA TYR A 255 0.24 -5.63 -16.16
C TYR A 255 1.61 -4.97 -16.26
N LEU A 256 2.39 -4.98 -15.18
CA LEU A 256 3.59 -4.15 -15.07
C LEU A 256 4.89 -4.91 -15.30
N GLN A 257 4.97 -6.21 -14.97
CA GLN A 257 6.21 -6.99 -15.03
C GLN A 257 6.01 -8.40 -15.61
N TYR A 258 5.21 -8.51 -16.67
CA TYR A 258 4.91 -9.79 -17.30
C TYR A 258 6.17 -10.55 -17.75
N LYS A 259 7.17 -9.87 -18.33
CA LYS A 259 8.44 -10.49 -18.75
C LYS A 259 9.17 -11.14 -17.58
N SER A 260 9.24 -10.45 -16.44
CA SER A 260 9.86 -10.98 -15.20
C SER A 260 9.11 -12.20 -14.68
N LEU A 261 7.77 -12.21 -14.73
CA LEU A 261 6.99 -13.39 -14.38
C LEU A 261 7.34 -14.59 -15.27
N VAL A 262 7.43 -14.40 -16.58
CA VAL A 262 7.81 -15.47 -17.53
C VAL A 262 9.24 -15.98 -17.26
N GLN A 263 10.20 -15.09 -17.04
CA GLN A 263 11.59 -15.46 -16.77
C GLN A 263 11.75 -16.30 -15.50
N ASN A 264 10.86 -16.11 -14.51
CA ASN A 264 10.87 -16.85 -13.25
C ASN A 264 9.92 -18.06 -13.25
N GLY A 265 9.25 -18.38 -14.37
CA GLY A 265 8.28 -19.47 -14.44
C GLY A 265 6.96 -19.21 -13.68
N LEU A 266 6.63 -17.94 -13.45
CA LEU A 266 5.48 -17.46 -12.67
C LEU A 266 4.35 -16.89 -13.55
N GLN A 267 4.40 -17.11 -14.86
CA GLN A 267 3.38 -16.64 -15.81
C GLN A 267 2.02 -17.34 -15.68
N HIS A 268 1.97 -18.47 -14.98
CA HIS A 268 0.74 -19.16 -14.62
C HIS A 268 0.38 -18.90 -13.16
N PHE A 269 -0.90 -18.68 -12.88
CA PHE A 269 -1.36 -18.35 -11.55
C PHE A 269 -1.06 -19.46 -10.54
N ASP A 270 -1.20 -20.73 -10.92
CA ASP A 270 -0.98 -21.86 -9.99
C ASP A 270 0.48 -21.96 -9.53
N ALA A 271 1.45 -21.65 -10.40
CA ALA A 271 2.87 -21.61 -10.07
C ALA A 271 3.21 -20.41 -9.16
N TRP A 272 2.58 -19.26 -9.43
CA TRP A 272 2.70 -18.09 -8.56
C TRP A 272 2.07 -18.35 -7.18
N ALA A 273 0.87 -18.93 -7.16
CA ALA A 273 0.12 -19.22 -5.94
C ALA A 273 0.81 -20.26 -5.06
N SER A 274 1.40 -21.30 -5.64
CA SER A 274 2.18 -22.30 -4.88
C SER A 274 3.47 -21.73 -4.28
N THR A 275 4.06 -20.72 -4.93
CA THR A 275 5.30 -20.07 -4.47
C THR A 275 5.04 -19.05 -3.37
N PHE A 276 3.93 -18.31 -3.48
CA PHE A 276 3.69 -17.11 -2.68
C PHE A 276 2.41 -17.11 -1.84
N GLY A 277 1.57 -18.13 -1.91
CA GLY A 277 0.31 -18.13 -1.16
C GLY A 277 -0.11 -19.48 -0.60
N GLU A 278 -1.03 -19.40 0.35
CA GLU A 278 -1.56 -20.54 1.08
C GLU A 278 -3.07 -20.40 1.24
N THR A 279 -3.77 -21.54 1.12
CA THR A 279 -5.20 -21.63 1.41
C THR A 279 -5.42 -21.91 2.88
N VAL A 280 -6.26 -21.10 3.54
CA VAL A 280 -6.61 -21.25 4.95
C VAL A 280 -8.10 -21.57 5.04
N THR A 281 -8.44 -22.60 5.81
CA THR A 281 -9.82 -22.90 6.18
C THR A 281 -10.10 -22.28 7.54
N ALA A 282 -11.06 -21.35 7.59
CA ALA A 282 -11.47 -20.68 8.82
C ALA A 282 -12.98 -20.79 9.00
N ILE A 283 -13.41 -20.83 10.27
CA ILE A 283 -14.82 -20.75 10.62
C ILE A 283 -15.25 -19.28 10.52
N GLU A 284 -16.22 -19.00 9.65
CA GLU A 284 -16.76 -17.66 9.39
C GLU A 284 -18.25 -17.58 9.73
N LEU A 285 -18.75 -16.39 10.06
CA LEU A 285 -20.19 -16.18 10.21
C LEU A 285 -20.85 -16.46 8.86
N ALA A 286 -21.96 -17.19 8.89
CA ALA A 286 -22.72 -17.45 7.69
C ALA A 286 -23.35 -16.12 7.17
N PRO A 287 -23.54 -15.96 5.84
CA PRO A 287 -24.04 -14.73 5.24
C PRO A 287 -25.34 -14.23 5.87
N GLU A 288 -26.27 -15.14 6.18
CA GLU A 288 -27.53 -14.87 6.86
C GLU A 288 -27.42 -14.28 8.28
N GLY A 289 -26.21 -14.15 8.84
CA GLY A 289 -25.98 -13.57 10.16
C GLY A 289 -26.23 -14.53 11.32
N THR A 290 -26.81 -15.70 11.06
CA THR A 290 -27.04 -16.77 12.04
C THR A 290 -26.16 -17.98 11.75
N GLY A 291 -25.33 -18.39 12.71
CA GLY A 291 -24.50 -19.59 12.61
C GLY A 291 -23.12 -19.40 11.99
N TYR A 292 -22.36 -20.51 11.91
CA TYR A 292 -20.96 -20.54 11.50
C TYR A 292 -20.72 -21.59 10.41
N ARG A 293 -19.81 -21.29 9.50
CA ARG A 293 -19.39 -22.23 8.44
C ARG A 293 -17.88 -22.25 8.26
N ALA A 294 -17.31 -23.41 8.03
CA ALA A 294 -15.94 -23.52 7.55
C ALA A 294 -15.88 -23.02 6.11
N LYS A 295 -14.94 -22.12 5.80
CA LYS A 295 -14.72 -21.65 4.44
C LYS A 295 -13.23 -21.60 4.13
N THR A 296 -12.85 -22.21 3.02
CA THR A 296 -11.47 -22.21 2.51
C THR A 296 -11.25 -20.97 1.65
N ARG A 297 -10.20 -20.20 1.98
CA ARG A 297 -9.83 -18.96 1.27
C ARG A 297 -8.35 -18.92 0.94
N PHE A 298 -8.01 -18.32 -0.18
CA PHE A 298 -6.63 -17.94 -0.49
C PHE A 298 -6.33 -16.63 0.24
N ALA A 299 -5.73 -16.73 1.43
CA ALA A 299 -5.79 -15.67 2.44
C ALA A 299 -4.45 -15.32 3.10
N LYS A 300 -3.37 -16.08 2.86
CA LYS A 300 -2.07 -15.87 3.50
C LYS A 300 -0.94 -15.91 2.48
N PHE A 301 -0.03 -14.94 2.55
CA PHE A 301 1.19 -14.96 1.77
C PHE A 301 2.25 -15.86 2.43
N TYR A 302 2.95 -16.63 1.61
CA TYR A 302 4.19 -17.34 1.93
C TYR A 302 5.32 -16.68 1.14
N ASN A 303 6.57 -16.71 1.63
CA ASN A 303 7.71 -16.04 0.98
C ASN A 303 7.44 -14.55 0.66
N LEU A 304 6.77 -13.86 1.58
CA LEU A 304 6.40 -12.45 1.42
C LEU A 304 7.62 -11.53 1.16
N PRO A 305 8.81 -11.72 1.78
CA PRO A 305 9.99 -10.91 1.45
C PRO A 305 10.37 -10.98 -0.03
N GLU A 306 10.38 -12.19 -0.60
CA GLU A 306 10.73 -12.44 -1.99
C GLU A 306 9.67 -11.87 -2.94
N LEU A 307 8.38 -12.06 -2.63
CA LEU A 307 7.27 -11.47 -3.37
C LEU A 307 7.35 -9.94 -3.37
N MET A 308 7.60 -9.33 -2.21
CA MET A 308 7.71 -7.89 -2.07
C MET A 308 8.97 -7.33 -2.73
N SER A 309 10.08 -8.06 -2.70
CA SER A 309 11.29 -7.70 -3.46
C SER A 309 10.98 -7.64 -4.95
N MET A 310 10.30 -8.67 -5.48
CA MET A 310 9.89 -8.70 -6.88
C MET A 310 8.89 -7.59 -7.22
N PHE A 311 7.90 -7.33 -6.35
CA PHE A 311 6.91 -6.29 -6.60
C PHE A 311 7.48 -4.87 -6.49
N ARG A 312 8.39 -4.60 -5.55
CA ARG A 312 9.02 -3.29 -5.34
C ARG A 312 9.97 -2.87 -6.47
N MET A 313 10.33 -3.79 -7.39
CA MET A 313 11.00 -3.43 -8.65
C MET A 313 10.11 -2.50 -9.48
N VAL A 314 8.82 -2.80 -9.56
CA VAL A 314 7.84 -2.03 -10.35
C VAL A 314 6.87 -1.21 -9.50
N ALA A 315 6.93 -1.27 -8.17
CA ALA A 315 6.03 -0.54 -7.29
C ALA A 315 6.79 0.40 -6.34
N ASP A 316 6.33 1.65 -6.27
CA ASP A 316 6.70 2.62 -5.23
C ASP A 316 5.53 2.75 -4.25
N ILE A 317 5.69 2.14 -3.07
CA ILE A 317 4.67 2.13 -2.02
C ILE A 317 5.04 3.17 -0.97
N GLN A 318 4.21 4.21 -0.86
CA GLN A 318 4.38 5.29 0.10
C GLN A 318 3.27 5.21 1.16
N THR A 319 3.64 4.81 2.37
CA THR A 319 2.71 4.70 3.50
C THR A 319 2.70 6.00 4.33
N ALA A 320 1.63 6.23 5.10
CA ALA A 320 1.46 7.49 5.85
C ALA A 320 2.55 7.69 6.92
N ASP A 321 3.00 6.59 7.53
CA ASP A 321 4.08 6.53 8.50
C ASP A 321 5.45 6.90 7.89
N MET A 322 5.70 6.59 6.61
CA MET A 322 6.95 7.00 5.93
C MET A 322 7.03 8.52 5.71
N LEU A 323 5.88 9.17 5.55
CA LEU A 323 5.80 10.55 5.08
C LEU A 323 5.67 11.57 6.21
N HIS A 324 5.28 11.13 7.41
CA HIS A 324 5.08 11.98 8.60
C HIS A 324 4.31 13.27 8.29
N LEU A 325 3.24 13.17 7.48
CA LEU A 325 2.50 14.33 7.03
C LEU A 325 1.75 14.98 8.22
N PRO A 326 1.67 16.32 8.30
CA PRO A 326 0.79 17.00 9.24
C PRO A 326 -0.67 16.77 8.86
N VAL A 327 -1.28 15.77 9.47
CA VAL A 327 -2.70 15.40 9.33
C VAL A 327 -3.34 15.42 10.72
N PRO A 328 -4.66 15.64 10.83
CA PRO A 328 -5.34 15.62 12.12
C PRO A 328 -5.29 14.23 12.75
N LYS A 329 -5.30 14.17 14.08
CA LYS A 329 -5.51 12.93 14.83
C LYS A 329 -6.96 12.47 14.64
N ALA A 330 -7.15 11.19 14.29
CA ALA A 330 -8.44 10.58 14.10
C ALA A 330 -8.91 9.86 15.37
N ASN A 331 -10.04 10.27 15.93
CA ASN A 331 -10.69 9.64 17.07
C ASN A 331 -11.87 8.78 16.55
N PHE A 332 -11.79 7.47 16.74
CA PHE A 332 -12.80 6.52 16.24
C PHE A 332 -13.85 6.20 17.31
N HIS A 333 -15.12 6.24 16.92
CA HIS A 333 -16.28 5.93 17.75
C HIS A 333 -17.14 4.87 17.07
N THR A 334 -17.42 3.79 17.79
CA THR A 334 -18.35 2.75 17.34
C THR A 334 -19.66 2.92 18.10
N GLU A 335 -20.70 3.30 17.38
CA GLU A 335 -22.06 3.46 17.91
C GLU A 335 -22.81 2.15 17.69
N VAL A 336 -23.11 1.44 18.78
CA VAL A 336 -23.83 0.15 18.76
C VAL A 336 -25.31 0.40 19.05
N ILE A 337 -26.15 0.08 18.07
CA ILE A 337 -27.60 0.23 18.12
C ILE A 337 -28.25 -1.12 18.35
N LYS A 338 -29.23 -1.18 19.25
CA LYS A 338 -30.04 -2.38 19.46
C LYS A 338 -31.09 -2.49 18.35
N PRO A 339 -31.30 -3.68 17.77
CA PRO A 339 -32.32 -3.85 16.74
C PRO A 339 -33.73 -3.73 17.33
N SER A 340 -34.65 -3.16 16.56
CA SER A 340 -36.08 -3.16 16.87
C SER A 340 -36.65 -4.59 16.93
N ALA A 341 -37.83 -4.78 17.52
CA ALA A 341 -38.52 -6.07 17.49
C ALA A 341 -38.76 -6.53 16.04
N TRP A 342 -39.22 -5.62 15.17
CA TRP A 342 -39.43 -5.89 13.75
C TRP A 342 -38.15 -6.30 13.03
N GLN A 343 -37.03 -5.61 13.29
CA GLN A 343 -35.75 -5.96 12.68
C GLN A 343 -35.30 -7.36 13.08
N ARG A 344 -35.45 -7.75 14.36
CA ARG A 344 -35.10 -9.10 14.83
C ARG A 344 -35.92 -10.18 14.12
N ASP A 345 -37.22 -9.99 14.02
CA ASP A 345 -38.11 -10.96 13.36
C ASP A 345 -37.79 -11.08 11.86
N MET A 346 -37.56 -9.94 11.18
CA MET A 346 -37.21 -9.93 9.76
C MET A 346 -35.83 -10.58 9.49
N ILE A 347 -34.88 -10.47 10.41
CA ILE A 347 -33.58 -11.15 10.30
C ILE A 347 -33.74 -12.67 10.44
N ALA A 348 -34.60 -13.12 11.36
CA ALA A 348 -34.91 -14.55 11.49
C ALA A 348 -35.54 -15.09 10.19
N GLU A 349 -36.44 -14.33 9.56
CA GLU A 349 -37.02 -14.69 8.25
C GLU A 349 -35.95 -14.81 7.14
N LEU A 350 -34.94 -13.92 7.13
CA LEU A 350 -33.84 -14.02 6.16
C LEU A 350 -33.03 -15.31 6.32
N ALA A 351 -32.86 -15.81 7.55
CA ALA A 351 -32.19 -17.09 7.80
C ALA A 351 -33.02 -18.25 7.23
N GLU A 352 -34.33 -18.26 7.42
CA GLU A 352 -35.22 -19.26 6.81
C GLU A 352 -35.18 -19.21 5.27
N ARG A 353 -35.18 -18.00 4.69
CA ARG A 353 -35.03 -17.82 3.23
C ARG A 353 -33.71 -18.41 2.72
N ALA A 354 -32.61 -18.16 3.44
CA ALA A 354 -31.30 -18.70 3.07
C ALA A 354 -31.27 -20.25 3.11
N GLU A 355 -31.88 -20.88 4.11
CA GLU A 355 -32.00 -22.34 4.19
C GLU A 355 -32.79 -22.93 3.02
N ARG A 356 -33.93 -22.32 2.68
CA ARG A 356 -34.74 -22.77 1.54
C ARG A 356 -33.99 -22.69 0.21
N ILE A 357 -33.19 -21.62 0.02
CA ILE A 357 -32.32 -21.47 -1.17
C ILE A 357 -31.26 -22.58 -1.19
N ARG A 358 -30.62 -22.87 -0.04
CA ARG A 358 -29.62 -23.95 0.07
C ARG A 358 -30.20 -25.32 -0.25
N ASN A 359 -31.40 -25.61 0.25
CA ASN A 359 -32.12 -26.85 -0.02
C ASN A 359 -32.68 -26.94 -1.45
N ARG A 360 -32.48 -25.89 -2.28
CA ARG A 360 -33.02 -25.75 -3.64
C ARG A 360 -34.55 -25.87 -3.67
N GLU A 361 -35.20 -25.44 -2.59
CA GLU A 361 -36.66 -25.37 -2.48
C GLU A 361 -37.24 -24.14 -3.19
N VAL A 362 -36.37 -23.23 -3.65
CA VAL A 362 -36.73 -21.98 -4.33
C VAL A 362 -35.88 -21.82 -5.60
N ASP A 363 -36.51 -21.39 -6.69
CA ASP A 363 -35.83 -21.05 -7.93
C ASP A 363 -34.91 -19.82 -7.71
N PRO A 364 -33.62 -19.88 -8.08
CA PRO A 364 -32.66 -18.77 -8.00
C PRO A 364 -33.12 -17.45 -8.66
N ALA A 365 -33.98 -17.52 -9.67
CA ALA A 365 -34.57 -16.34 -10.30
C ALA A 365 -35.57 -15.63 -9.38
N THR A 366 -36.29 -16.41 -8.56
CA THR A 366 -37.27 -15.91 -7.59
C THR A 366 -36.59 -15.37 -6.34
N ASP A 367 -35.72 -16.16 -5.71
CA ASP A 367 -34.92 -15.73 -4.56
C ASP A 367 -33.53 -16.37 -4.59
N ASN A 368 -32.53 -15.64 -4.12
CA ASN A 368 -31.14 -16.10 -4.11
C ASN A 368 -30.33 -15.39 -3.02
N MET A 369 -29.13 -15.89 -2.76
CA MET A 369 -28.28 -15.35 -1.69
C MET A 369 -27.90 -13.88 -1.89
N LEU A 370 -27.84 -13.37 -3.13
CA LEU A 370 -27.58 -11.95 -3.38
C LEU A 370 -28.76 -11.07 -2.95
N LYS A 371 -30.00 -11.52 -3.19
CA LYS A 371 -31.22 -10.84 -2.72
C LYS A 371 -31.30 -10.83 -1.20
N VAL A 372 -31.13 -11.98 -0.56
CA VAL A 372 -31.10 -12.12 0.91
C VAL A 372 -30.04 -11.21 1.52
N THR A 373 -28.83 -11.22 0.95
CA THR A 373 -27.72 -10.36 1.38
C THR A 373 -28.07 -8.87 1.25
N ASN A 374 -28.68 -8.46 0.15
CA ASN A 374 -29.07 -7.07 -0.07
C ASN A 374 -30.18 -6.62 0.90
N ASP A 375 -31.16 -7.49 1.17
CA ASP A 375 -32.23 -7.23 2.14
C ASP A 375 -31.68 -7.14 3.57
N GLY A 376 -30.78 -8.04 3.95
CA GLY A 376 -30.09 -7.99 5.25
C GLY A 376 -29.34 -6.68 5.46
N ARG A 377 -28.66 -6.17 4.42
CA ARG A 377 -27.99 -4.86 4.45
C ARG A 377 -28.96 -3.69 4.61
N LYS A 378 -30.11 -3.73 3.93
CA LYS A 378 -31.16 -2.72 4.10
C LYS A 378 -31.71 -2.74 5.52
N LEU A 379 -32.01 -3.91 6.07
CA LEU A 379 -32.52 -4.05 7.45
C LEU A 379 -31.53 -3.55 8.50
N ALA A 380 -30.24 -3.83 8.32
CA ALA A 380 -29.19 -3.34 9.21
C ALA A 380 -29.10 -1.81 9.23
N LEU A 381 -29.45 -1.14 8.13
CA LEU A 381 -29.49 0.31 8.01
C LEU A 381 -30.81 0.90 8.54
N ASP A 382 -31.96 0.47 7.98
CA ASP A 382 -33.29 0.90 8.39
C ASP A 382 -34.37 -0.08 7.87
N GLN A 383 -35.25 -0.55 8.76
CA GLN A 383 -36.35 -1.47 8.43
C GLN A 383 -37.28 -0.94 7.31
N ARG A 384 -37.44 0.38 7.20
CA ARG A 384 -38.31 1.03 6.21
C ARG A 384 -37.78 0.92 4.77
N LEU A 385 -36.52 0.53 4.59
CA LEU A 385 -35.95 0.21 3.28
C LEU A 385 -36.45 -1.11 2.71
N VAL A 386 -36.94 -2.01 3.57
CA VAL A 386 -37.61 -3.25 3.16
C VAL A 386 -39.12 -3.04 3.14
N ASN A 387 -39.68 -2.42 4.18
CA ASN A 387 -41.11 -2.12 4.25
C ASN A 387 -41.36 -0.66 4.67
N PRO A 388 -41.66 0.25 3.73
CA PRO A 388 -41.88 1.67 4.01
C PRO A 388 -43.04 1.99 4.97
N LEU A 389 -43.94 1.04 5.24
CA LEU A 389 -45.08 1.23 6.15
C LEU A 389 -44.71 1.03 7.63
N LEU A 390 -43.52 0.49 7.92
CA LEU A 390 -43.06 0.31 9.29
C LEU A 390 -42.78 1.66 9.96
N PRO A 391 -42.98 1.77 11.29
CA PRO A 391 -42.71 2.99 12.02
C PRO A 391 -41.22 3.35 12.00
N ASP A 392 -40.93 4.65 12.17
CA ASP A 392 -39.58 5.12 12.46
C ASP A 392 -39.14 4.63 13.84
N ASP A 393 -37.90 4.17 13.94
CA ASP A 393 -37.32 3.74 15.21
C ASP A 393 -36.56 4.92 15.85
N PRO A 394 -37.04 5.48 16.98
CA PRO A 394 -36.39 6.61 17.63
C PRO A 394 -34.98 6.29 18.14
N ASP A 395 -34.69 5.01 18.40
CA ASP A 395 -33.39 4.52 18.86
C ASP A 395 -32.58 3.89 17.69
N GLY A 396 -33.13 3.93 16.48
CA GLY A 396 -32.51 3.36 15.28
C GLY A 396 -31.27 4.10 14.80
N LYS A 397 -30.57 3.48 13.85
CA LYS A 397 -29.29 3.95 13.32
C LYS A 397 -29.34 5.40 12.80
N VAL A 398 -30.38 5.75 12.06
CA VAL A 398 -30.55 7.10 11.48
C VAL A 398 -30.79 8.15 12.57
N ALA A 399 -31.52 7.80 13.63
CA ALA A 399 -31.77 8.68 14.77
C ALA A 399 -30.50 8.93 15.60
N ALA A 400 -29.72 7.88 15.87
CA ALA A 400 -28.42 7.97 16.53
C ALA A 400 -27.43 8.84 15.74
N CYS A 401 -27.41 8.69 14.41
CA CYS A 401 -26.61 9.56 13.55
C CYS A 401 -27.08 11.02 13.63
N ALA A 402 -28.39 11.28 13.54
CA ALA A 402 -28.96 12.62 13.65
C ALA A 402 -28.60 13.30 14.98
N ALA A 403 -28.62 12.55 16.09
CA ALA A 403 -28.24 13.05 17.41
C ALA A 403 -26.77 13.46 17.48
N ASN A 404 -25.87 12.63 16.95
CA ASN A 404 -24.43 12.91 16.93
C ASN A 404 -24.09 14.09 16.00
N VAL A 405 -24.65 14.13 14.79
CA VAL A 405 -24.46 15.24 13.84
C VAL A 405 -24.95 16.56 14.46
N PHE A 406 -26.10 16.55 15.13
CA PHE A 406 -26.62 17.73 15.83
C PHE A 406 -25.73 18.17 16.99
N ARG A 407 -25.29 17.22 17.84
CA ARG A 407 -24.39 17.50 18.97
C ARG A 407 -23.12 18.21 18.50
N ILE A 408 -22.47 17.71 17.46
CA ILE A 408 -21.24 18.28 16.91
C ILE A 408 -21.52 19.62 16.21
N TRP A 409 -22.66 19.73 15.53
CA TRP A 409 -23.09 21.00 14.91
C TRP A 409 -23.26 22.10 15.95
N GLU A 410 -23.86 21.79 17.10
CA GLU A 410 -24.08 22.73 18.22
C GLU A 410 -22.75 23.09 18.90
N GLN A 411 -21.93 22.09 19.25
CA GLN A 411 -20.61 22.29 19.89
C GLN A 411 -19.67 23.19 19.07
N HIS A 412 -19.81 23.20 17.74
CA HIS A 412 -18.95 23.96 16.84
C HIS A 412 -19.69 25.04 16.04
N ARG A 413 -20.82 25.52 16.57
CA ARG A 413 -21.67 26.51 15.90
C ARG A 413 -20.93 27.81 15.57
N GLU A 414 -20.12 28.31 16.50
CA GLU A 414 -19.35 29.55 16.31
C GLU A 414 -18.29 29.42 15.20
N LYS A 415 -17.61 28.27 15.14
CA LYS A 415 -16.55 28.01 14.14
C LYS A 415 -17.12 27.59 12.78
N ARG A 416 -18.43 27.31 12.71
CA ARG A 416 -19.14 26.79 11.52
C ARG A 416 -18.42 25.59 10.91
N LEU A 417 -18.01 24.64 11.75
CA LEU A 417 -17.38 23.41 11.29
C LEU A 417 -18.37 22.51 10.55
N THR A 418 -17.84 21.68 9.66
CA THR A 418 -18.61 20.89 8.69
C THR A 418 -18.42 19.40 8.91
N GLN A 419 -19.37 18.59 8.45
CA GLN A 419 -19.46 17.15 8.68
C GLN A 419 -19.79 16.41 7.38
N LEU A 420 -19.22 15.21 7.20
CA LEU A 420 -19.57 14.32 6.09
C LEU A 420 -20.39 13.14 6.60
N VAL A 421 -21.41 12.76 5.83
CA VAL A 421 -22.23 11.56 6.10
C VAL A 421 -22.21 10.66 4.87
N PHE A 422 -21.69 9.45 5.04
CA PHE A 422 -21.62 8.43 4.00
C PHE A 422 -22.75 7.40 4.15
N CYS A 423 -23.46 7.17 3.04
CA CYS A 423 -24.50 6.14 2.93
C CYS A 423 -24.60 5.66 1.46
N ASP A 424 -24.31 4.38 1.20
CA ASP A 424 -24.28 3.81 -0.15
C ASP A 424 -25.62 3.17 -0.57
N LEU A 425 -26.39 2.63 0.37
CA LEU A 425 -27.57 1.80 0.09
C LEU A 425 -28.85 2.56 -0.30
N SER A 426 -29.03 3.79 0.19
CA SER A 426 -30.32 4.48 0.17
C SER A 426 -30.25 5.87 -0.50
N THR A 427 -29.63 5.93 -1.68
CA THR A 427 -29.52 7.20 -2.41
C THR A 427 -30.90 7.73 -2.84
N PRO A 428 -31.16 9.05 -2.78
CA PRO A 428 -32.46 9.62 -3.15
C PRO A 428 -32.91 9.23 -4.55
N LYS A 429 -34.18 8.89 -4.69
CA LYS A 429 -34.86 8.65 -5.97
C LYS A 429 -36.05 9.60 -6.11
N ALA A 430 -36.30 10.08 -7.33
CA ALA A 430 -37.42 10.99 -7.61
C ALA A 430 -38.80 10.28 -7.68
N ASP A 431 -38.90 9.05 -7.18
CA ASP A 431 -40.06 8.17 -7.28
C ASP A 431 -40.94 8.15 -6.00
N GLY A 432 -40.58 8.96 -5.00
CA GLY A 432 -41.31 9.06 -3.73
C GLY A 432 -41.08 7.87 -2.78
N THR A 433 -40.17 6.95 -3.10
CA THR A 433 -39.81 5.86 -2.21
C THR A 433 -39.01 6.36 -1.00
N PHE A 434 -39.18 5.66 0.13
CA PHE A 434 -38.43 5.96 1.36
C PHE A 434 -36.92 5.92 1.09
N ASN A 435 -36.22 6.94 1.57
CA ASN A 435 -34.77 6.97 1.56
C ASN A 435 -34.21 7.62 2.83
N VAL A 436 -33.04 7.15 3.25
CA VAL A 436 -32.36 7.55 4.49
C VAL A 436 -31.84 8.99 4.42
N TYR A 437 -31.60 9.53 3.23
CA TYR A 437 -31.09 10.88 3.07
C TYR A 437 -32.15 11.92 3.46
N ASP A 438 -33.35 11.78 2.92
CA ASP A 438 -34.48 12.66 3.23
C ASP A 438 -34.93 12.49 4.68
N ASP A 439 -34.95 11.26 5.19
CA ASP A 439 -35.28 10.98 6.59
C ASP A 439 -34.25 11.58 7.57
N LEU A 440 -32.95 11.45 7.31
CA LEU A 440 -31.91 12.09 8.12
C LEU A 440 -32.04 13.62 8.04
N LYS A 441 -32.24 14.18 6.84
CA LYS A 441 -32.44 15.63 6.66
C LYS A 441 -33.64 16.12 7.49
N ALA A 442 -34.77 15.44 7.44
CA ALA A 442 -35.96 15.78 8.21
C ALA A 442 -35.68 15.75 9.73
N LYS A 443 -34.99 14.72 10.22
CA LYS A 443 -34.58 14.61 11.64
C LYS A 443 -33.63 15.73 12.06
N LEU A 444 -32.68 16.13 11.21
CA LEU A 444 -31.75 17.22 11.50
C LEU A 444 -32.47 18.59 11.55
N ILE A 445 -33.43 18.82 10.64
CA ILE A 445 -34.26 20.03 10.65
C ILE A 445 -35.13 20.08 11.90
N ALA A 446 -35.75 18.95 12.27
CA ALA A 446 -36.55 18.85 13.49
C ALA A 446 -35.75 19.13 14.77
N LYS A 447 -34.44 18.80 14.78
CA LYS A 447 -33.52 19.14 15.88
C LYS A 447 -33.06 20.61 15.86
N GLY A 448 -33.32 21.35 14.78
CA GLY A 448 -33.03 22.79 14.67
C GLY A 448 -31.90 23.18 13.73
N ILE A 449 -31.33 22.24 12.95
CA ILE A 449 -30.35 22.59 11.91
C ILE A 449 -31.08 23.28 10.75
N PRO A 450 -30.65 24.47 10.30
CA PRO A 450 -31.27 25.13 9.16
C PRO A 450 -31.14 24.30 7.88
N GLU A 451 -32.23 24.21 7.12
CA GLU A 451 -32.29 23.39 5.90
C GLU A 451 -31.17 23.73 4.89
N HIS A 452 -30.85 25.02 4.73
CA HIS A 452 -29.83 25.49 3.79
C HIS A 452 -28.38 25.11 4.19
N GLU A 453 -28.17 24.62 5.41
CA GLU A 453 -26.87 24.10 5.87
C GLU A 453 -26.69 22.59 5.57
N ILE A 454 -27.72 21.92 5.05
CA ILE A 454 -27.71 20.49 4.74
C ILE A 454 -27.77 20.33 3.21
N ALA A 455 -26.87 19.52 2.64
CA ALA A 455 -26.86 19.27 1.20
C ALA A 455 -26.52 17.84 0.84
N PHE A 456 -27.01 17.41 -0.33
CA PHE A 456 -26.72 16.10 -0.91
C PHE A 456 -25.84 16.28 -2.15
N ILE A 457 -24.79 15.48 -2.26
CA ILE A 457 -23.94 15.48 -3.47
C ILE A 457 -24.73 15.11 -4.73
N HIS A 458 -25.78 14.30 -4.58
CA HIS A 458 -26.63 13.83 -5.68
C HIS A 458 -27.42 14.96 -6.36
N ASN A 459 -27.67 16.06 -5.65
CA ASN A 459 -28.36 17.24 -6.21
C ASN A 459 -27.43 18.09 -7.10
N ALA A 460 -26.11 17.86 -7.03
CA ALA A 460 -25.11 18.50 -7.89
C ALA A 460 -24.75 17.57 -9.06
N ASP A 461 -25.61 17.58 -10.07
CA ASP A 461 -25.52 16.75 -11.28
C ASP A 461 -24.49 17.24 -12.31
N THR A 462 -24.08 18.50 -12.22
CA THR A 462 -23.05 19.11 -13.09
C THR A 462 -21.77 19.45 -12.32
N GLU A 463 -20.63 19.41 -13.00
CA GLU A 463 -19.33 19.75 -12.40
C GLU A 463 -19.29 21.18 -11.84
N ALA A 464 -19.93 22.13 -12.54
CA ALA A 464 -20.07 23.51 -12.05
C ALA A 464 -20.81 23.57 -10.71
N ARG A 465 -21.95 22.87 -10.59
CA ARG A 465 -22.72 22.80 -9.34
C ARG A 465 -21.94 22.08 -8.23
N LYS A 466 -21.18 21.04 -8.55
CA LYS A 466 -20.31 20.36 -7.56
C LYS A 466 -19.21 21.27 -7.05
N LYS A 467 -18.54 22.01 -7.94
CA LYS A 467 -17.49 22.97 -7.55
C LYS A 467 -18.04 24.06 -6.63
N GLU A 468 -19.24 24.57 -6.95
CA GLU A 468 -19.95 25.52 -6.09
C GLU A 468 -20.30 24.90 -4.73
N LEU A 469 -20.88 23.70 -4.72
CA LEU A 469 -21.21 22.96 -3.49
C LEU A 469 -19.99 22.77 -2.59
N PHE A 470 -18.88 22.32 -3.16
CA PHE A 470 -17.63 22.12 -2.42
C PHE A 470 -17.06 23.43 -1.88
N ALA A 471 -17.18 24.54 -2.63
CA ALA A 471 -16.80 25.85 -2.13
C ALA A 471 -17.67 26.30 -0.95
N LYS A 472 -18.99 26.02 -0.98
CA LYS A 472 -19.91 26.30 0.14
C LYS A 472 -19.56 25.49 1.39
N VAL A 473 -19.18 24.22 1.23
CA VAL A 473 -18.72 23.36 2.34
C VAL A 473 -17.41 23.90 2.94
N ARG A 474 -16.39 24.21 2.12
CA ARG A 474 -15.12 24.77 2.62
C ARG A 474 -15.30 26.08 3.40
N LYS A 475 -16.30 26.89 3.04
CA LYS A 475 -16.64 28.14 3.74
C LYS A 475 -17.46 27.91 5.03
N GLY A 476 -18.04 26.73 5.22
CA GLY A 476 -18.96 26.43 6.33
C GLY A 476 -20.36 27.00 6.11
N GLN A 477 -20.75 27.24 4.86
CA GLN A 477 -22.13 27.60 4.50
C GLN A 477 -23.03 26.36 4.50
N ILE A 478 -22.48 25.25 3.99
CA ILE A 478 -23.07 23.93 4.15
C ILE A 478 -22.29 23.21 5.23
N ARG A 479 -22.97 22.82 6.30
CA ARG A 479 -22.37 22.20 7.49
C ARG A 479 -22.55 20.70 7.54
N VAL A 480 -23.52 20.14 6.80
CA VAL A 480 -23.71 18.69 6.67
C VAL A 480 -23.78 18.35 5.18
N LEU A 481 -22.81 17.58 4.69
CA LEU A 481 -22.80 17.08 3.32
C LEU A 481 -22.98 15.56 3.33
N MET A 482 -24.02 15.08 2.64
CA MET A 482 -24.33 13.65 2.52
C MET A 482 -24.00 13.12 1.12
N GLY A 483 -23.47 11.90 1.04
CA GLY A 483 -23.23 11.25 -0.24
C GLY A 483 -22.76 9.81 -0.17
N SER A 484 -22.75 9.15 -1.33
CA SER A 484 -22.22 7.80 -1.47
C SER A 484 -20.71 7.81 -1.66
N THR A 485 -20.05 6.71 -1.32
CA THR A 485 -18.63 6.45 -1.59
C THR A 485 -18.31 6.68 -3.06
N GLN A 486 -19.18 6.31 -4.00
CA GLN A 486 -18.89 6.50 -5.42
C GLN A 486 -18.87 7.98 -5.83
N LYS A 487 -19.72 8.82 -5.24
CA LYS A 487 -19.83 10.25 -5.59
C LYS A 487 -18.87 11.14 -4.79
N MET A 488 -18.53 10.75 -3.57
CA MET A 488 -17.68 11.53 -2.65
C MET A 488 -16.33 10.89 -2.32
N GLY A 489 -16.15 9.60 -2.61
CA GLY A 489 -14.97 8.81 -2.24
C GLY A 489 -13.74 9.06 -3.11
N ALA A 490 -13.89 9.66 -4.31
CA ALA A 490 -12.78 10.10 -5.18
C ALA A 490 -12.96 11.56 -5.62
N GLY A 491 -11.87 12.34 -5.67
CA GLY A 491 -11.87 13.71 -6.24
C GLY A 491 -12.53 14.83 -5.40
N THR A 492 -13.13 14.54 -4.24
CA THR A 492 -13.79 15.57 -3.41
C THR A 492 -12.79 16.28 -2.47
N ASN A 493 -12.67 17.60 -2.59
CA ASN A 493 -11.73 18.46 -1.84
C ASN A 493 -12.53 19.45 -0.95
N VAL A 494 -12.86 19.07 0.28
CA VAL A 494 -13.74 19.84 1.20
C VAL A 494 -13.26 19.88 2.67
N GLN A 495 -11.98 19.57 2.90
CA GLN A 495 -11.39 19.30 4.21
C GLN A 495 -11.21 20.49 5.14
N ASP A 496 -11.20 21.73 4.65
CA ASP A 496 -10.77 22.92 5.39
C ASP A 496 -11.38 23.07 6.79
N LYS A 497 -12.67 22.70 6.93
CA LYS A 497 -13.45 22.84 8.16
C LYS A 497 -14.07 21.53 8.65
N LEU A 498 -13.64 20.38 8.11
CA LEU A 498 -14.22 19.10 8.48
C LEU A 498 -13.82 18.70 9.90
N ILE A 499 -14.82 18.46 10.75
CA ILE A 499 -14.61 18.03 12.15
C ILE A 499 -15.07 16.59 12.38
N ALA A 500 -16.05 16.11 11.63
CA ALA A 500 -16.58 14.75 11.80
C ALA A 500 -16.93 14.06 10.48
N LEU A 501 -16.81 12.73 10.48
CA LEU A 501 -17.20 11.82 9.41
C LEU A 501 -18.08 10.71 9.99
N HIS A 502 -19.22 10.46 9.37
CA HIS A 502 -20.22 9.49 9.79
C HIS A 502 -20.39 8.40 8.71
N ASP A 503 -20.05 7.16 9.04
CA ASP A 503 -20.30 5.98 8.21
C ASP A 503 -21.61 5.31 8.68
N LEU A 504 -22.74 5.61 8.03
CA LEU A 504 -24.03 4.95 8.36
C LEU A 504 -24.08 3.50 7.91
N ASP A 505 -23.40 3.17 6.83
CA ASP A 505 -23.34 1.80 6.31
C ASP A 505 -21.90 1.35 6.04
N CYS A 506 -21.67 0.07 6.26
CA CYS A 506 -20.40 -0.56 5.97
C CYS A 506 -20.33 -0.91 4.46
N PRO A 507 -19.30 -0.43 3.73
CA PRO A 507 -19.09 -0.83 2.34
C PRO A 507 -18.47 -2.23 2.27
N TRP A 508 -18.42 -2.79 1.06
CA TRP A 508 -17.90 -4.15 0.83
C TRP A 508 -16.37 -4.28 0.91
N ARG A 509 -15.64 -3.16 0.82
CA ARG A 509 -14.19 -3.15 0.63
C ARG A 509 -13.53 -2.24 1.66
N PRO A 510 -12.40 -2.63 2.26
CA PRO A 510 -11.63 -1.77 3.17
C PRO A 510 -11.12 -0.49 2.48
N SER A 511 -10.80 -0.58 1.19
CA SER A 511 -10.38 0.56 0.36
C SER A 511 -11.43 1.67 0.33
N ASP A 512 -12.72 1.32 0.30
CA ASP A 512 -13.81 2.29 0.34
C ASP A 512 -13.81 3.06 1.68
N LEU A 513 -13.65 2.38 2.82
CA LEU A 513 -13.51 3.03 4.14
C LEU A 513 -12.25 3.89 4.24
N ALA A 514 -11.12 3.43 3.70
CA ALA A 514 -9.88 4.20 3.64
C ALA A 514 -10.03 5.45 2.76
N GLN A 515 -10.79 5.37 1.65
CA GLN A 515 -11.12 6.50 0.80
C GLN A 515 -12.03 7.51 1.49
N ARG A 516 -13.03 7.04 2.26
CA ARG A 516 -13.90 7.90 3.08
C ARG A 516 -13.07 8.64 4.14
N LEU A 517 -12.26 7.92 4.92
CA LEU A 517 -11.32 8.49 5.90
C LEU A 517 -10.35 9.49 5.25
N GLY A 518 -9.91 9.15 4.02
CA GLY A 518 -9.23 9.97 3.02
C GLY A 518 -9.69 11.43 2.94
N ARG A 519 -11.00 11.66 3.13
CA ARG A 519 -11.64 12.97 2.94
C ARG A 519 -11.46 13.89 4.13
N ILE A 520 -11.24 13.35 5.33
CA ILE A 520 -11.14 14.13 6.57
C ILE A 520 -9.72 14.15 7.15
N VAL A 521 -9.01 13.01 7.15
CA VAL A 521 -7.66 12.87 7.73
C VAL A 521 -6.58 13.29 6.73
N ARG A 522 -6.68 14.50 6.18
CA ARG A 522 -5.82 14.96 5.08
C ARG A 522 -5.23 16.33 5.34
N GLN A 523 -4.13 16.63 4.65
CA GLN A 523 -3.53 17.96 4.67
C GLN A 523 -4.54 19.02 4.22
N GLY A 524 -4.46 20.19 4.85
CA GLY A 524 -5.36 21.32 4.63
C GLY A 524 -6.60 21.31 5.54
N ASN A 525 -6.83 20.27 6.33
CA ASN A 525 -7.79 20.34 7.43
C ASN A 525 -7.20 21.25 8.54
N ARG A 526 -7.98 22.23 9.01
CA ARG A 526 -7.55 23.21 10.02
C ARG A 526 -7.73 22.72 11.45
N ASN A 527 -8.45 21.62 11.65
CA ASN A 527 -8.67 21.04 12.97
C ASN A 527 -7.49 20.12 13.34
N PRO A 528 -7.01 20.12 14.59
CA PRO A 528 -5.94 19.22 15.04
C PRO A 528 -6.45 17.79 15.27
N GLU A 529 -7.72 17.65 15.65
CA GLU A 529 -8.37 16.36 15.89
C GLU A 529 -9.71 16.31 15.13
N VAL A 530 -10.11 15.12 14.73
CA VAL A 530 -11.35 14.85 14.00
C VAL A 530 -12.02 13.58 14.52
N GLU A 531 -13.35 13.54 14.42
CA GLU A 531 -14.19 12.46 14.97
C GLU A 531 -14.74 11.56 13.85
N ILE A 532 -14.60 10.24 13.99
CA ILE A 532 -15.03 9.25 12.99
C ILE A 532 -16.05 8.32 13.65
N PHE A 533 -17.30 8.40 13.22
CA PHE A 533 -18.40 7.58 13.75
C PHE A 533 -18.72 6.45 12.79
N ARG A 534 -18.80 5.23 13.33
CA ARG A 534 -19.28 4.04 12.62
C ARG A 534 -20.49 3.49 13.35
N TYR A 535 -21.60 3.38 12.65
CA TYR A 535 -22.86 2.95 13.23
C TYR A 535 -23.15 1.50 12.89
N VAL A 536 -23.35 0.66 13.90
CA VAL A 536 -23.64 -0.77 13.73
C VAL A 536 -24.88 -1.18 14.49
N THR A 537 -25.70 -2.04 13.88
CA THR A 537 -26.87 -2.61 14.53
C THR A 537 -26.54 -4.03 15.00
N GLU A 538 -26.68 -4.29 16.29
CA GLU A 538 -26.39 -5.58 16.92
C GLU A 538 -27.27 -6.71 16.36
N GLY A 539 -26.70 -7.89 16.17
CA GLY A 539 -27.42 -9.07 15.68
C GLY A 539 -27.88 -8.94 14.22
N THR A 540 -27.33 -8.00 13.46
CA THR A 540 -27.69 -7.77 12.05
C THR A 540 -26.55 -8.10 11.09
N PHE A 541 -26.81 -7.90 9.80
CA PHE A 541 -25.89 -8.11 8.70
C PHE A 541 -24.61 -7.23 8.77
N ASP A 542 -24.58 -6.20 9.63
CA ASP A 542 -23.36 -5.41 9.87
C ASP A 542 -22.19 -6.28 10.35
N SER A 543 -22.45 -7.26 11.23
CA SER A 543 -21.42 -8.18 11.75
C SER A 543 -20.72 -8.94 10.62
N TYR A 544 -21.51 -9.44 9.67
CA TYR A 544 -21.02 -10.12 8.47
C TYR A 544 -20.20 -9.18 7.56
N LEU A 545 -20.66 -7.95 7.33
CA LEU A 545 -19.94 -6.98 6.51
C LEU A 545 -18.59 -6.60 7.13
N TYR A 546 -18.56 -6.30 8.42
CA TYR A 546 -17.31 -5.98 9.11
C TYR A 546 -16.37 -7.18 9.18
N GLN A 547 -16.87 -8.42 9.27
CA GLN A 547 -16.03 -9.62 9.09
C GLN A 547 -15.39 -9.70 7.69
N LEU A 548 -16.16 -9.40 6.63
CA LEU A 548 -15.62 -9.42 5.28
C LEU A 548 -14.56 -8.33 5.07
N VAL A 549 -14.79 -7.15 5.65
CA VAL A 549 -13.83 -6.04 5.59
C VAL A 549 -12.58 -6.36 6.43
N GLU A 550 -12.74 -6.91 7.64
CA GLU A 550 -11.66 -7.39 8.51
C GLU A 550 -10.76 -8.39 7.77
N ASN A 551 -11.35 -9.45 7.21
CA ASN A 551 -10.62 -10.48 6.49
C ASN A 551 -9.85 -9.91 5.29
N LYS A 552 -10.42 -8.90 4.61
CA LYS A 552 -9.75 -8.23 3.51
C LYS A 552 -8.62 -7.32 3.95
N GLN A 553 -8.81 -6.62 5.06
CA GLN A 553 -7.81 -5.70 5.59
C GLN A 553 -6.55 -6.46 6.03
N LYS A 554 -6.69 -7.64 6.67
CA LYS A 554 -5.56 -8.45 7.16
C LYS A 554 -4.49 -8.70 6.10
N PHE A 555 -4.86 -9.17 4.89
CA PHE A 555 -3.87 -9.42 3.84
C PHE A 555 -3.38 -8.13 3.15
N ILE A 556 -4.20 -7.07 3.09
CA ILE A 556 -3.77 -5.77 2.55
C ILE A 556 -2.64 -5.21 3.41
N SER A 557 -2.76 -5.32 4.73
CA SER A 557 -1.78 -4.80 5.68
C SER A 557 -0.44 -5.53 5.64
N GLN A 558 -0.43 -6.83 5.33
CA GLN A 558 0.80 -7.60 5.12
C GLN A 558 1.66 -7.01 3.99
N ILE A 559 1.02 -6.41 2.97
CA ILE A 559 1.71 -5.85 1.80
C ILE A 559 2.01 -4.36 1.96
N MET A 560 1.06 -3.62 2.55
CA MET A 560 1.13 -2.17 2.70
C MET A 560 1.88 -1.73 3.97
N THR A 561 3.03 -2.37 4.24
CA THR A 561 3.89 -2.10 5.41
C THR A 561 5.25 -1.55 5.02
N SER A 562 5.75 -0.59 5.81
CA SER A 562 7.10 -0.03 5.69
C SER A 562 8.18 -0.92 6.30
N LYS A 563 7.79 -1.89 7.13
CA LYS A 563 8.70 -2.79 7.85
C LYS A 563 9.24 -3.89 6.94
N LEU A 564 10.39 -4.45 7.30
CA LEU A 564 10.93 -5.65 6.62
C LEU A 564 9.92 -6.79 6.80
N PRO A 565 9.40 -7.38 5.71
CA PRO A 565 8.42 -8.46 5.84
C PRO A 565 9.06 -9.63 6.59
N VAL A 566 8.43 -10.12 7.65
CA VAL A 566 8.80 -11.41 8.25
C VAL A 566 8.17 -12.51 7.38
N ARG A 567 8.87 -13.64 7.18
CA ARG A 567 8.45 -14.75 6.29
C ARG A 567 7.02 -15.24 6.52
N SER A 568 6.50 -15.06 7.73
CA SER A 568 5.08 -15.17 8.07
C SER A 568 4.68 -13.98 8.94
N ALA A 569 4.11 -12.93 8.34
CA ALA A 569 3.58 -11.80 9.08
C ALA A 569 2.07 -12.01 9.34
N GLU A 570 1.70 -12.30 10.58
CA GLU A 570 0.42 -11.81 11.11
C GLU A 570 0.65 -10.36 11.52
N ASP A 571 0.81 -9.46 10.54
CA ASP A 571 1.02 -8.04 10.83
C ASP A 571 -0.27 -7.49 11.46
N VAL A 572 -0.15 -7.04 12.71
CA VAL A 572 -1.27 -6.52 13.50
C VAL A 572 -1.53 -5.08 13.05
N ASP A 573 -2.47 -4.94 12.12
CA ASP A 573 -2.93 -3.65 11.63
C ASP A 573 -4.05 -3.10 12.52
N GLU A 574 -3.87 -1.89 13.05
CA GLU A 574 -4.84 -1.21 13.91
C GLU A 574 -6.22 -1.08 13.24
N THR A 575 -6.27 -0.89 11.91
CA THR A 575 -7.52 -0.86 11.16
C THR A 575 -8.22 -2.22 11.12
N ALA A 576 -7.47 -3.32 10.90
CA ALA A 576 -8.02 -4.67 10.97
C ALA A 576 -8.55 -5.01 12.37
N LEU A 577 -7.83 -4.58 13.42
CA LEU A 577 -8.25 -4.69 14.81
C LEU A 577 -9.57 -3.96 15.07
N SER A 578 -9.67 -2.70 14.65
CA SER A 578 -10.90 -1.92 14.78
C SER A 578 -12.08 -2.60 14.07
N TYR A 579 -11.88 -3.22 12.90
CA TYR A 579 -12.94 -3.96 12.22
C TYR A 579 -13.34 -5.24 12.97
N ALA A 580 -12.38 -5.93 13.60
CA ALA A 580 -12.65 -7.09 14.45
C ALA A 580 -13.47 -6.70 15.69
N GLU A 581 -13.15 -5.58 16.35
CA GLU A 581 -13.92 -5.03 17.47
C GLU A 581 -15.35 -4.70 17.05
N ILE A 582 -15.52 -3.99 15.93
CA ILE A 582 -16.85 -3.62 15.42
C ILE A 582 -17.68 -4.87 15.09
N LYS A 583 -17.07 -5.87 14.45
CA LYS A 583 -17.71 -7.16 14.20
C LYS A 583 -18.15 -7.81 15.50
N ALA A 584 -17.26 -7.90 16.49
CA ALA A 584 -17.55 -8.54 17.77
C ALA A 584 -18.72 -7.85 18.48
N LEU A 585 -18.70 -6.51 18.55
CA LEU A 585 -19.81 -5.70 19.08
C LEU A 585 -21.11 -5.94 18.29
N ALA A 586 -21.04 -6.02 16.97
CA ALA A 586 -22.20 -6.29 16.13
C ALA A 586 -22.76 -7.71 16.28
N THR A 587 -21.99 -8.69 16.78
CA THR A 587 -22.51 -10.06 17.03
C THR A 587 -23.41 -10.15 18.26
N GLY A 588 -23.23 -9.25 19.24
CA GLY A 588 -24.00 -9.25 20.49
C GLY A 588 -23.71 -10.42 21.46
N ASN A 589 -22.80 -11.33 21.13
CA ASN A 589 -22.46 -12.48 21.97
C ASN A 589 -21.31 -12.11 22.94
N PRO A 590 -21.54 -12.08 24.27
CA PRO A 590 -20.52 -11.69 25.25
C PRO A 590 -19.24 -12.53 25.18
N LEU A 591 -19.34 -13.84 24.91
CA LEU A 591 -18.18 -14.72 24.82
C LEU A 591 -17.33 -14.38 23.59
N ILE A 592 -17.95 -14.05 22.47
CA ILE A 592 -17.23 -13.69 21.23
C ILE A 592 -16.57 -12.32 21.39
N ILE A 593 -17.24 -11.38 22.05
CA ILE A 593 -16.68 -10.07 22.39
C ILE A 593 -15.45 -10.24 23.28
N GLU A 594 -15.55 -11.03 24.34
CA GLU A 594 -14.42 -11.35 25.23
C GLU A 594 -13.29 -12.03 24.46
N LYS A 595 -13.61 -13.01 23.58
CA LYS A 595 -12.63 -13.69 22.73
C LYS A 595 -11.83 -12.69 21.89
N CYS A 596 -12.53 -11.87 21.12
CA CYS A 596 -11.88 -10.93 20.21
C CYS A 596 -11.01 -9.96 21.00
N GLN A 597 -11.49 -9.43 22.11
CA GLN A 597 -10.69 -8.54 22.97
C GLN A 597 -9.41 -9.23 23.46
N LEU A 598 -9.52 -10.48 23.93
CA LEU A 598 -8.37 -11.27 24.39
C LEU A 598 -7.41 -11.62 23.25
N GLU A 599 -7.89 -11.98 22.06
CA GLU A 599 -7.04 -12.22 20.88
C GLU A 599 -6.22 -10.98 20.53
N MET A 600 -6.85 -9.80 20.60
CA MET A 600 -6.19 -8.52 20.33
C MET A 600 -5.10 -8.21 21.35
N ASP A 601 -5.43 -8.33 22.63
CA ASP A 601 -4.51 -8.06 23.72
C ASP A 601 -3.34 -9.04 23.71
N VAL A 602 -3.60 -10.35 23.55
CA VAL A 602 -2.57 -11.39 23.46
C VAL A 602 -1.65 -11.15 22.27
N ASN A 603 -2.19 -10.79 21.10
CA ASN A 603 -1.37 -10.50 19.92
C ASN A 603 -0.49 -9.25 20.11
N LYS A 604 -1.03 -8.18 20.71
CA LYS A 604 -0.26 -6.98 21.05
C LYS A 604 0.88 -7.29 22.02
N LEU A 605 0.58 -8.05 23.07
CA LEU A 605 1.57 -8.49 24.06
C LEU A 605 2.63 -9.41 23.45
N LYS A 606 2.25 -10.29 22.52
CA LYS A 606 3.18 -11.16 21.78
C LYS A 606 4.19 -10.38 20.94
N ILE A 607 3.76 -9.27 20.31
CA ILE A 607 4.68 -8.37 19.58
C ILE A 607 5.66 -7.70 20.54
N LEU A 608 5.17 -7.17 21.66
CA LEU A 608 6.02 -6.52 22.66
C LEU A 608 7.04 -7.52 23.24
N HIS A 609 6.60 -8.75 23.49
CA HIS A 609 7.47 -9.83 23.94
C HIS A 609 8.54 -10.20 22.88
N ALA A 610 8.17 -10.31 21.60
CA ALA A 610 9.13 -10.57 20.52
C ALA A 610 10.14 -9.41 20.34
N SER A 611 9.69 -8.15 20.48
CA SER A 611 10.57 -6.97 20.47
C SER A 611 11.54 -6.99 21.64
N HIS A 612 11.05 -7.32 22.84
CA HIS A 612 11.88 -7.46 24.04
C HIS A 612 12.94 -8.55 23.87
N LEU A 613 12.58 -9.72 23.33
CA LEU A 613 13.53 -10.79 22.99
C LEU A 613 14.58 -10.33 21.97
N SER A 614 14.17 -9.62 20.91
CA SER A 614 15.12 -9.10 19.92
C SER A 614 16.09 -8.08 20.52
N GLN A 615 15.62 -7.22 21.43
CA GLN A 615 16.47 -6.28 22.16
C GLN A 615 17.43 -7.01 23.09
N LYS A 616 16.95 -8.04 23.79
CA LYS A 616 17.77 -8.91 24.64
C LYS A 616 18.89 -9.57 23.83
N TYR A 617 18.58 -10.21 22.69
CA TYR A 617 19.61 -10.83 21.85
C TYR A 617 20.63 -9.83 21.29
N ALA A 618 20.18 -8.62 20.91
CA ALA A 618 21.09 -7.56 20.49
C ALA A 618 22.02 -7.09 21.63
N LEU A 619 21.50 -7.01 22.86
CA LEU A 619 22.30 -6.71 24.05
C LEU A 619 23.28 -7.85 24.35
N GLU A 620 22.86 -9.12 24.25
CA GLU A 620 23.74 -10.29 24.42
C GLU A 620 24.92 -10.26 23.44
N ASP A 621 24.68 -9.94 22.17
CA ASP A 621 25.78 -9.85 21.17
C ASP A 621 26.76 -8.72 21.51
N LYS A 622 26.26 -7.56 21.98
CA LYS A 622 27.10 -6.46 22.46
C LYS A 622 27.95 -6.84 23.67
N ILE A 623 27.35 -7.55 24.63
CA ILE A 623 28.01 -8.01 25.87
C ILE A 623 29.07 -9.05 25.55
N LEU A 624 28.79 -9.98 24.64
CA LEU A 624 29.68 -11.11 24.33
C LEU A 624 30.80 -10.74 23.35
N LYS A 625 30.56 -9.81 22.41
CA LYS A 625 31.50 -9.52 21.32
C LYS A 625 31.94 -8.07 21.28
N GLU A 626 31.01 -7.12 21.12
CA GLU A 626 31.38 -5.73 20.80
C GLU A 626 32.14 -5.04 21.94
N TYR A 627 31.58 -4.99 23.15
CA TYR A 627 32.22 -4.31 24.29
C TYR A 627 33.54 -4.98 24.71
N PRO A 628 33.66 -6.33 24.81
CA PRO A 628 34.93 -6.96 25.10
C PRO A 628 36.02 -6.67 24.06
N GLN A 629 35.67 -6.64 22.77
CA GLN A 629 36.60 -6.28 21.71
C GLN A 629 37.03 -4.80 21.79
N GLU A 630 36.09 -3.90 22.08
CA GLU A 630 36.37 -2.48 22.28
C GLU A 630 37.32 -2.27 23.47
N ILE A 631 37.01 -2.88 24.61
CA ILE A 631 37.83 -2.82 25.83
C ILE A 631 39.24 -3.35 25.56
N LYS A 632 39.37 -4.50 24.88
CA LYS A 632 40.67 -5.07 24.50
C LYS A 632 41.45 -4.08 23.62
N ARG A 633 40.81 -3.55 22.57
CA ARG A 633 41.42 -2.59 21.64
C ARG A 633 41.88 -1.31 22.35
N GLN A 634 41.07 -0.75 23.24
CA GLN A 634 41.45 0.45 23.99
C GLN A 634 42.59 0.17 24.96
N ASN A 635 42.62 -0.97 25.66
CA ASN A 635 43.74 -1.35 26.52
C ASN A 635 45.06 -1.49 25.74
N GLU A 636 45.03 -2.14 24.57
CA GLU A 636 46.20 -2.26 23.69
C GLU A 636 46.69 -0.88 23.23
N ARG A 637 45.77 0.01 22.83
CA ARG A 637 46.10 1.40 22.45
C ARG A 637 46.66 2.23 23.60
N ILE A 638 46.09 2.11 24.80
CA ILE A 638 46.60 2.80 26.01
C ILE A 638 48.03 2.36 26.29
N THR A 639 48.30 1.05 26.23
CA THR A 639 49.64 0.49 26.43
C THR A 639 50.62 1.02 25.38
N GLY A 640 50.20 1.05 24.11
CA GLY A 640 50.98 1.59 23.01
C GLY A 640 51.26 3.09 23.15
N TYR A 641 50.25 3.91 23.43
CA TYR A 641 50.42 5.35 23.65
C TYR A 641 51.29 5.67 24.86
N LYS A 642 51.23 4.89 25.95
CA LYS A 642 52.15 5.06 27.10
C LYS A 642 53.60 4.83 26.68
N THR A 643 53.87 3.76 25.95
CA THR A 643 55.20 3.43 25.43
C THR A 643 55.73 4.50 24.47
N ASP A 644 54.88 4.98 23.57
CA ASP A 644 55.23 6.02 22.60
C ASP A 644 55.41 7.38 23.29
N ALA A 645 54.58 7.72 24.27
CA ALA A 645 54.73 8.95 25.06
C ALA A 645 56.04 8.95 25.86
N GLU A 646 56.44 7.83 26.45
CA GLU A 646 57.76 7.68 27.10
C GLU A 646 58.91 7.87 26.11
N THR A 647 58.79 7.31 24.89
CA THR A 647 59.79 7.45 23.83
C THR A 647 59.92 8.90 23.37
N ALA A 648 58.79 9.59 23.20
CA ALA A 648 58.75 11.01 22.86
C ALA A 648 59.27 11.91 23.99
N ALA A 649 59.05 11.54 25.26
CA ALA A 649 59.55 12.27 26.43
C ALA A 649 61.07 12.13 26.60
N LYS A 650 61.66 10.98 26.24
CA LYS A 650 63.12 10.78 26.17
C LYS A 650 63.78 11.58 25.04
N HIS A 651 63.01 11.98 24.04
CA HIS A 651 63.46 12.78 22.89
C HIS A 651 62.57 14.03 22.73
N PRO A 652 62.60 14.97 23.70
CA PRO A 652 61.71 16.13 23.70
C PRO A 652 61.97 17.05 22.50
N ALA A 653 60.96 17.81 22.11
CA ALA A 653 61.18 18.94 21.20
C ALA A 653 61.95 20.00 21.99
N ASP A 654 63.09 20.44 21.47
CA ASP A 654 63.77 21.61 21.98
C ASP A 654 63.20 22.84 21.25
N LYS A 655 62.74 23.82 22.05
CA LYS A 655 62.12 25.05 21.54
C LYS A 655 63.15 26.04 21.01
N ASP A 656 64.41 25.91 21.45
CA ASP A 656 65.52 26.80 21.10
C ASP A 656 66.42 26.18 20.02
N HIS A 657 66.46 24.84 19.88
CA HIS A 657 67.25 24.14 18.85
C HIS A 657 66.47 22.99 18.20
N PHE A 658 66.58 22.84 16.87
CA PHE A 658 65.90 21.76 16.14
C PHE A 658 66.54 20.38 16.47
N PRO A 659 65.76 19.38 16.93
CA PRO A 659 66.28 18.04 17.13
C PRO A 659 66.75 17.44 15.79
N PRO A 660 67.99 16.94 15.68
CA PRO A 660 68.49 16.46 14.40
C PRO A 660 67.66 15.30 13.88
N MET A 661 67.26 15.40 12.61
CA MET A 661 66.46 14.40 11.91
C MET A 661 67.35 13.61 10.96
N LYS A 662 67.16 12.29 10.89
CA LYS A 662 67.88 11.44 9.95
C LYS A 662 66.96 11.10 8.78
N ILE A 663 67.38 11.41 7.55
CA ILE A 663 66.63 11.05 6.33
C ILE A 663 67.61 10.41 5.34
N GLY A 664 67.28 9.21 4.85
CA GLY A 664 68.14 8.49 3.90
C GLY A 664 69.56 8.22 4.39
N GLY A 665 69.76 8.12 5.71
CA GLY A 665 71.09 7.92 6.32
C GLY A 665 71.87 9.21 6.63
N ILE A 666 71.40 10.37 6.17
CA ILE A 666 72.04 11.68 6.36
C ILE A 666 71.41 12.40 7.56
N PHE A 667 72.24 13.04 8.38
CA PHE A 667 71.80 13.82 9.54
C PHE A 667 71.59 15.29 9.17
N TYR A 668 70.40 15.81 9.48
CA TYR A 668 70.02 17.20 9.26
C TYR A 668 69.84 17.90 10.61
N ALA A 669 70.72 18.85 10.92
CA ALA A 669 70.66 19.67 12.14
C ALA A 669 69.82 20.95 11.98
N GLU A 670 69.42 21.29 10.74
CA GLU A 670 68.65 22.48 10.40
C GLU A 670 67.25 22.12 9.91
N LYS A 671 66.22 22.79 10.44
CA LYS A 671 64.80 22.52 10.15
C LYS A 671 64.47 22.70 8.66
N ALA A 672 65.07 23.70 8.02
CA ALA A 672 64.88 23.97 6.59
C ALA A 672 65.43 22.84 5.70
N GLU A 673 66.60 22.30 6.03
CA GLU A 673 67.25 21.27 5.23
C GLU A 673 66.58 19.90 5.41
N ALA A 674 66.15 19.56 6.64
CA ALA A 674 65.35 18.37 6.91
C ALA A 674 64.01 18.38 6.16
N GLY A 675 63.30 19.51 6.15
CA GLY A 675 62.02 19.64 5.44
C GLY A 675 62.17 19.54 3.92
N LYS A 676 63.25 20.09 3.34
CA LYS A 676 63.57 19.91 1.91
C LYS A 676 63.84 18.45 1.59
N ALA A 677 64.60 17.76 2.42
CA ALA A 677 64.91 16.35 2.22
C ALA A 677 63.65 15.44 2.27
N ILE A 678 62.66 15.76 3.10
CA ILE A 678 61.35 15.07 3.09
C ILE A 678 60.65 15.27 1.74
N ILE A 679 60.59 16.51 1.24
CA ILE A 679 59.93 16.82 -0.04
C ILE A 679 60.67 16.17 -1.22
N GLU A 680 62.00 16.13 -1.19
CA GLU A 680 62.78 15.42 -2.21
C GLU A 680 62.54 13.92 -2.17
N ALA A 681 62.43 13.31 -0.97
CA ALA A 681 62.06 11.90 -0.84
C ALA A 681 60.66 11.63 -1.42
N CYS A 682 59.70 12.54 -1.25
CA CYS A 682 58.39 12.43 -1.92
C CYS A 682 58.51 12.50 -3.45
N LYS A 683 59.33 13.40 -3.99
CA LYS A 683 59.55 13.53 -5.45
C LYS A 683 60.29 12.33 -6.05
N GLY A 684 61.19 11.71 -5.29
CA GLY A 684 61.95 10.53 -5.70
C GLY A 684 61.17 9.22 -5.60
N MET A 685 59.97 9.24 -5.04
CA MET A 685 59.13 8.06 -4.85
C MET A 685 58.41 7.70 -6.16
N THR A 686 58.65 6.49 -6.66
CA THR A 686 58.14 6.01 -7.97
C THR A 686 56.97 5.02 -7.87
N SER A 687 56.64 4.55 -6.67
CA SER A 687 55.51 3.65 -6.38
C SER A 687 54.78 4.15 -5.12
N PRO A 688 53.47 3.94 -4.95
CA PRO A 688 52.74 4.27 -3.71
C PRO A 688 53.16 3.47 -2.47
N ASP A 689 53.96 2.41 -2.64
CA ASP A 689 54.34 1.48 -1.58
C ASP A 689 55.12 2.16 -0.44
N PRO A 690 54.97 1.69 0.82
CA PRO A 690 55.69 2.28 1.95
C PRO A 690 57.20 2.10 1.83
N VAL A 691 57.95 3.21 1.91
CA VAL A 691 59.42 3.24 1.86
C VAL A 691 59.99 3.83 3.15
N ALA A 692 61.11 3.29 3.61
CA ALA A 692 61.81 3.81 4.79
C ALA A 692 62.36 5.21 4.48
N LEU A 693 61.92 6.21 5.24
CA LEU A 693 62.33 7.60 5.08
C LEU A 693 63.53 7.93 5.98
N GLY A 694 63.49 7.50 7.25
CA GLY A 694 64.54 7.75 8.21
C GLY A 694 64.04 7.72 9.65
N GLU A 695 64.61 8.54 10.52
CA GLU A 695 64.32 8.54 11.96
C GLU A 695 64.18 9.96 12.50
N TYR A 696 63.17 10.18 13.35
CA TYR A 696 62.93 11.46 14.00
C TYR A 696 62.42 11.27 15.42
N ARG A 697 63.09 11.92 16.39
CA ARG A 697 62.72 11.91 17.82
C ARG A 697 62.46 10.51 18.41
N GLY A 698 63.26 9.53 17.98
CA GLY A 698 63.18 8.13 18.41
C GLY A 698 62.15 7.26 17.68
N PHE A 699 61.50 7.79 16.64
CA PHE A 699 60.53 7.05 15.81
C PHE A 699 61.08 6.82 14.41
N GLN A 700 60.92 5.60 13.91
CA GLN A 700 61.19 5.28 12.51
C GLN A 700 60.10 5.89 11.63
N MET A 701 60.51 6.54 10.55
CA MET A 701 59.62 7.22 9.62
C MET A 701 59.49 6.41 8.33
N ILE A 702 58.25 6.15 7.94
CA ILE A 702 57.92 5.46 6.68
C ILE A 702 57.10 6.43 5.82
N LEU A 703 57.54 6.67 4.59
CA LEU A 703 56.84 7.50 3.61
C LEU A 703 55.96 6.61 2.73
N SER A 704 54.72 7.03 2.49
CA SER A 704 53.79 6.38 1.56
C SER A 704 52.92 7.40 0.83
N PHE A 705 52.20 6.96 -0.21
CA PHE A 705 51.28 7.80 -0.96
C PHE A 705 49.87 7.20 -0.90
N ASP A 706 48.92 7.96 -0.37
CA ASP A 706 47.52 7.55 -0.30
C ASP A 706 46.83 7.86 -1.64
N SER A 707 46.62 6.82 -2.45
CA SER A 707 46.02 6.94 -3.78
C SER A 707 44.57 7.45 -3.77
N PHE A 708 43.83 7.31 -2.66
CA PHE A 708 42.44 7.76 -2.55
C PHE A 708 42.37 9.27 -2.29
N THR A 709 43.13 9.75 -1.30
CA THR A 709 43.17 11.18 -0.93
C THR A 709 44.18 11.99 -1.76
N LYS A 710 45.04 11.32 -2.53
CA LYS A 710 46.07 11.89 -3.41
C LYS A 710 47.12 12.72 -2.64
N GLU A 711 47.51 12.26 -1.46
CA GLU A 711 48.47 12.94 -0.60
C GLU A 711 49.61 12.02 -0.15
N TYR A 712 50.80 12.59 0.05
CA TYR A 712 51.91 11.89 0.69
C TYR A 712 51.70 11.84 2.19
N ARG A 713 52.06 10.72 2.82
CA ARG A 713 51.93 10.51 4.25
C ARG A 713 53.22 9.99 4.85
N VAL A 714 53.53 10.44 6.05
CA VAL A 714 54.60 9.87 6.88
C VAL A 714 53.97 9.17 8.06
N THR A 715 54.33 7.91 8.24
CA THR A 715 53.98 7.11 9.41
C THR A 715 55.17 7.06 10.35
N LEU A 716 55.00 7.57 11.56
CA LEU A 716 55.91 7.40 12.68
C LEU A 716 55.60 6.04 13.32
N SER A 717 56.57 5.13 13.26
CA SER A 717 56.46 3.76 13.77
C SER A 717 57.11 3.67 15.15
N GLY A 718 56.26 3.41 16.16
CA GLY A 718 56.63 3.06 17.53
C GLY A 718 55.89 1.79 17.97
N ALA A 719 55.41 1.75 19.22
CA ALA A 719 54.47 0.73 19.67
C ALA A 719 53.12 0.83 18.95
N LEU A 720 52.74 2.04 18.54
CA LEU A 720 51.65 2.30 17.59
C LEU A 720 52.18 2.97 16.31
N SER A 721 51.34 2.98 15.28
CA SER A 721 51.62 3.68 14.01
C SER A 721 50.86 5.00 13.97
N HIS A 722 51.57 6.11 13.81
CA HIS A 722 50.99 7.46 13.77
C HIS A 722 51.23 8.10 12.41
N THR A 723 50.18 8.25 11.62
CA THR A 723 50.28 8.72 10.24
C THR A 723 49.89 10.19 10.11
N VAL A 724 50.71 10.96 9.40
CA VAL A 724 50.56 12.40 9.19
C VAL A 724 50.62 12.71 7.69
N ALA A 725 49.68 13.52 7.20
CA ALA A 725 49.70 14.01 5.83
C ALA A 725 50.76 15.12 5.64
N LEU A 726 51.53 15.01 4.56
CA LEU A 726 52.52 15.99 4.15
C LEU A 726 51.92 17.02 3.19
N GLY A 727 52.40 18.26 3.27
CA GLY A 727 52.11 19.34 2.32
C GLY A 727 53.37 19.83 1.61
N SER A 728 53.23 20.93 0.86
CA SER A 728 54.34 21.54 0.09
C SER A 728 55.26 22.44 0.94
N ASP A 729 54.89 22.77 2.17
CA ASP A 729 55.67 23.64 3.05
C ASP A 729 56.75 22.87 3.81
N ILE A 730 57.99 23.34 3.66
CA ILE A 730 59.22 22.76 4.23
C ILE A 730 59.15 22.73 5.76
N HIS A 731 58.73 23.83 6.39
CA HIS A 731 58.69 23.93 7.85
C HIS A 731 57.41 23.35 8.45
N GLY A 732 56.29 23.45 7.72
CA GLY A 732 54.99 22.95 8.12
C GLY A 732 54.96 21.43 8.28
N ASN A 733 55.66 20.68 7.43
CA ASN A 733 55.73 19.22 7.55
C ASN A 733 56.35 18.76 8.87
N ILE A 734 57.46 19.37 9.28
CA ILE A 734 58.11 19.08 10.57
C ILE A 734 57.18 19.45 11.73
N THR A 735 56.53 20.61 11.64
CA THR A 735 55.57 21.05 12.67
C THR A 735 54.38 20.10 12.79
N ARG A 736 53.90 19.50 11.69
CA ARG A 736 52.85 18.47 11.73
C ARG A 736 53.33 17.18 12.40
N LEU A 737 54.58 16.77 12.19
CA LEU A 737 55.17 15.61 12.86
C LEU A 737 55.32 15.86 14.37
N ASP A 738 55.80 17.04 14.77
CA ASP A 738 55.89 17.43 16.19
C ASP A 738 54.50 17.46 16.85
N ASN A 739 53.51 18.07 16.20
CA ASN A 739 52.13 18.09 16.69
C ASN A 739 51.55 16.67 16.85
N ALA A 740 51.91 15.73 15.99
CA ALA A 740 51.45 14.34 16.09
C ALA A 740 52.03 13.64 17.34
N LEU A 741 53.31 13.90 17.65
CA LEU A 741 53.97 13.38 18.85
C LEU A 741 53.45 14.05 20.14
N GLU A 742 53.18 15.36 20.10
CA GLU A 742 52.66 16.11 21.26
C GLU A 742 51.23 15.73 21.63
N ARG A 743 50.44 15.22 20.68
CA ARG A 743 49.05 14.76 20.88
C ARG A 743 48.92 13.38 21.54
N PHE A 744 50.02 12.71 21.87
CA PHE A 744 49.95 11.41 22.54
C PHE A 744 49.25 11.47 23.89
N ALA A 745 49.49 12.53 24.68
CA ALA A 745 48.84 12.71 25.97
C ALA A 745 47.31 12.89 25.84
N GLU A 746 46.88 13.72 24.88
CA GLU A 746 45.45 13.93 24.58
C GLU A 746 44.79 12.64 24.05
N SER A 747 45.47 11.93 23.14
CA SER A 747 44.99 10.67 22.57
C SER A 747 44.88 9.56 23.61
N LEU A 748 45.86 9.50 24.53
CA LEU A 748 45.85 8.59 25.68
C LEU A 748 44.64 8.87 26.57
N GLN A 749 44.40 10.13 26.95
CA GLN A 749 43.25 10.52 27.76
C GLN A 749 41.92 10.20 27.07
N SER A 750 41.83 10.39 25.75
CA SER A 750 40.66 10.01 24.97
C SER A 750 40.42 8.49 24.97
N CYS A 751 41.47 7.69 24.83
CA CYS A 751 41.39 6.23 24.93
C CYS A 751 41.00 5.77 26.34
N GLU A 752 41.52 6.38 27.39
CA GLU A 752 41.15 6.08 28.79
C GLU A 752 39.68 6.42 29.06
N THR A 753 39.20 7.55 28.55
CA THR A 753 37.78 7.94 28.65
C THR A 753 36.87 6.94 27.94
N ARG A 754 37.21 6.56 26.70
CA ARG A 754 36.45 5.57 25.93
C ARG A 754 36.47 4.18 26.55
N LEU A 755 37.58 3.79 27.17
CA LEU A 755 37.67 2.53 27.91
C LEU A 755 36.69 2.52 29.09
N GLU A 756 36.62 3.62 29.84
CA GLU A 756 35.71 3.73 30.98
C GLU A 756 34.24 3.78 30.55
N GLU A 757 33.95 4.50 29.46
CA GLU A 757 32.62 4.50 28.83
C GLU A 757 32.22 3.08 28.39
N ALA A 758 33.10 2.35 27.70
CA ALA A 758 32.83 0.99 27.23
C ALA A 758 32.60 0.00 28.39
N LYS A 759 33.37 0.12 29.49
CA LYS A 759 33.16 -0.66 30.71
C LYS A 759 31.82 -0.32 31.38
N THR A 760 31.49 0.96 31.49
CA THR A 760 30.22 1.43 32.07
C THR A 760 29.03 0.93 31.26
N GLN A 761 29.12 1.01 29.93
CA GLN A 761 28.09 0.50 29.02
C GLN A 761 27.97 -1.03 29.08
N LEU A 762 29.07 -1.77 29.24
CA LEU A 762 29.04 -3.22 29.43
C LEU A 762 28.30 -3.61 30.72
N GLU A 763 28.60 -2.95 31.85
CA GLU A 763 27.92 -3.24 33.11
C GLU A 763 26.44 -2.82 33.10
N ALA A 764 26.13 -1.66 32.48
CA ALA A 764 24.75 -1.25 32.27
C ALA A 764 23.97 -2.27 31.41
N ALA A 765 24.57 -2.74 30.30
CA ALA A 765 23.96 -3.73 29.42
C ALA A 765 23.74 -5.07 30.13
N LYS A 766 24.71 -5.55 30.94
CA LYS A 766 24.53 -6.76 31.77
C LYS A 766 23.37 -6.62 32.76
N GLY A 767 23.21 -5.46 33.39
CA GLY A 767 22.08 -5.21 34.30
C GLY A 767 20.72 -5.13 33.58
N GLU A 768 20.71 -4.77 32.29
CA GLU A 768 19.49 -4.62 31.50
C GLU A 768 19.05 -5.92 30.81
N VAL A 769 19.99 -6.79 30.41
CA VAL A 769 19.71 -8.03 29.66
C VAL A 769 18.86 -9.05 30.44
N ASP A 770 18.93 -9.00 31.77
CA ASP A 770 18.21 -9.90 32.67
C ASP A 770 16.84 -9.34 33.10
N ARG A 771 16.45 -8.15 32.64
CA ARG A 771 15.13 -7.60 32.97
C ARG A 771 14.04 -8.44 32.30
N PRO A 772 13.04 -8.93 33.06
CA PRO A 772 11.92 -9.67 32.47
C PRO A 772 11.04 -8.74 31.65
N PHE A 773 10.26 -9.32 30.74
CA PHE A 773 9.24 -8.59 30.00
C PHE A 773 8.21 -8.00 31.00
N PRO A 774 8.00 -6.67 31.04
CA PRO A 774 7.15 -6.04 32.07
C PRO A 774 5.70 -6.54 32.11
N GLN A 775 5.19 -7.06 31.00
CA GLN A 775 3.80 -7.53 30.87
C GLN A 775 3.72 -9.06 30.73
N GLU A 776 4.72 -9.80 31.22
CA GLU A 776 4.78 -11.28 31.13
C GLU A 776 3.57 -11.94 31.80
N GLN A 777 3.20 -11.45 32.99
CA GLN A 777 2.04 -11.98 33.72
C GLN A 777 0.73 -11.69 32.98
N GLU A 778 0.54 -10.46 32.50
CA GLU A 778 -0.63 -10.06 31.70
C GLU A 778 -0.76 -10.92 30.44
N TYR A 779 0.36 -11.17 29.74
CA TYR A 779 0.40 -12.04 28.56
C TYR A 779 -0.02 -13.47 28.90
N THR A 780 0.54 -14.04 29.96
CA THR A 780 0.25 -15.43 30.36
C THR A 780 -1.21 -15.60 30.78
N GLU A 781 -1.76 -14.67 31.56
CA GLU A 781 -3.15 -14.69 32.02
C GLU A 781 -4.13 -14.55 30.86
N LYS A 782 -3.93 -13.57 29.98
CA LYS A 782 -4.80 -13.37 28.81
C LYS A 782 -4.71 -14.51 27.81
N ALA A 783 -3.52 -15.08 27.60
CA ALA A 783 -3.34 -16.24 26.72
C ALA A 783 -4.04 -17.49 27.27
N ALA A 784 -3.99 -17.71 28.60
CA ALA A 784 -4.70 -18.80 29.24
C ALA A 784 -6.22 -18.64 29.11
N ARG A 785 -6.75 -17.44 29.39
CA ARG A 785 -8.19 -17.15 29.24
C ARG A 785 -8.65 -17.31 27.80
N LEU A 786 -7.86 -16.85 26.83
CA LEU A 786 -8.14 -17.03 25.41
C LEU A 786 -8.24 -18.52 25.04
N LYS A 787 -7.34 -19.36 25.59
CA LYS A 787 -7.36 -20.81 25.38
C LYS A 787 -8.62 -21.46 25.96
N GLU A 788 -9.01 -21.11 27.19
CA GLU A 788 -10.27 -21.57 27.79
C GLU A 788 -11.47 -21.22 26.91
N LEU A 789 -11.47 -20.01 26.37
CA LEU A 789 -12.58 -19.48 25.62
C LEU A 789 -12.68 -20.10 24.21
N ASN A 790 -11.56 -20.48 23.61
CA ASN A 790 -11.54 -21.30 22.39
C ASN A 790 -12.14 -22.70 22.61
N ILE A 791 -11.89 -23.30 23.77
CA ILE A 791 -12.48 -24.60 24.16
C ILE A 791 -13.99 -24.45 24.36
N LEU A 792 -14.43 -23.41 25.09
CA LEU A 792 -15.86 -23.14 25.33
C LEU A 792 -16.67 -22.90 24.06
N LEU A 793 -16.03 -22.34 23.03
CA LEU A 793 -16.66 -22.07 21.73
C LEU A 793 -16.54 -23.25 20.74
N ASN A 794 -16.10 -24.43 21.18
CA ASN A 794 -15.96 -25.66 20.38
C ASN A 794 -15.17 -25.47 19.07
N MET A 795 -14.14 -24.62 19.07
CA MET A 795 -13.37 -24.33 17.85
C MET A 795 -12.20 -25.30 17.58
N ASP A 796 -11.89 -26.21 18.52
CA ASP A 796 -10.81 -27.21 18.39
C ASP A 796 -11.28 -28.56 17.79
N GLU A 797 -12.58 -28.74 17.54
CA GLU A 797 -13.08 -29.95 16.86
C GLU A 797 -12.89 -29.83 15.34
N LYS A 798 -11.86 -30.51 14.82
CA LYS A 798 -11.64 -30.78 13.38
C LYS A 798 -12.68 -31.76 12.79
N ASN A 799 -13.96 -31.63 13.11
CA ASN A 799 -14.99 -32.53 12.61
C ASN A 799 -16.16 -31.77 12.00
N HIS A 800 -16.04 -31.52 10.70
CA HIS A 800 -17.07 -31.80 9.69
C HIS A 800 -16.46 -31.50 8.30
N GLU A 801 -15.96 -32.54 7.63
CA GLU A 801 -15.85 -32.54 6.17
C GLU A 801 -17.27 -32.56 5.59
N ILE A 802 -17.88 -31.39 5.44
CA ILE A 802 -19.02 -31.24 4.54
C ILE A 802 -18.41 -31.12 3.15
N LEU A 803 -18.63 -32.14 2.33
CA LEU A 803 -18.29 -32.15 0.91
C LEU A 803 -18.92 -30.92 0.22
N ASP A 804 -18.08 -29.93 -0.12
CA ASP A 804 -18.45 -28.82 -0.99
C ASP A 804 -18.73 -29.34 -2.40
N ALA A 805 -19.99 -29.68 -2.65
CA ALA A 805 -20.55 -29.85 -3.98
C ALA A 805 -21.69 -28.85 -4.17
N GLU A 806 -21.36 -27.55 -4.26
CA GLU A 806 -22.24 -26.64 -4.98
C GLU A 806 -22.18 -26.99 -6.48
N PRO A 807 -23.32 -27.04 -7.18
CA PRO A 807 -23.35 -27.19 -8.62
C PRO A 807 -22.91 -25.85 -9.26
N ASP A 808 -22.08 -25.99 -10.29
CA ASP A 808 -21.67 -24.95 -11.25
C ASP A 808 -22.82 -23.92 -11.50
N GLU A 809 -22.63 -22.64 -11.15
CA GLU A 809 -23.42 -21.51 -11.69
C GLU A 809 -23.08 -21.26 -13.18
N GLY A 810 -23.01 -22.34 -13.97
CA GLY A 810 -22.56 -22.34 -15.36
C GLY A 810 -23.43 -23.15 -16.31
N ASP A 811 -24.38 -23.95 -15.82
CA ASP A 811 -25.35 -24.64 -16.68
C ASP A 811 -26.54 -23.72 -17.00
N MET A 812 -26.27 -22.67 -17.76
CA MET A 812 -27.28 -22.10 -18.65
C MET A 812 -26.78 -22.24 -20.09
N GLU A 813 -27.33 -23.22 -20.81
CA GLU A 813 -27.31 -23.20 -22.27
C GLU A 813 -27.81 -21.84 -22.77
N PRO A 814 -27.20 -21.25 -23.82
CA PRO A 814 -27.67 -20.00 -24.37
C PRO A 814 -29.04 -20.21 -25.05
N GLN A 815 -30.13 -19.96 -24.31
CA GLN A 815 -31.45 -19.89 -24.92
C GLN A 815 -31.52 -18.71 -25.88
N SER A 816 -32.02 -18.97 -27.08
CA SER A 816 -32.15 -18.01 -28.17
C SER A 816 -32.94 -16.78 -27.72
N ARG A 817 -32.39 -15.58 -27.97
CA ARG A 817 -33.14 -14.33 -27.87
C ARG A 817 -34.36 -14.38 -28.78
N THR A 818 -35.55 -14.49 -28.22
CA THR A 818 -36.79 -14.16 -28.93
C THR A 818 -36.92 -12.63 -28.97
N PRO A 819 -37.15 -12.00 -30.13
CA PRO A 819 -37.29 -10.56 -30.21
C PRO A 819 -38.72 -10.13 -29.87
N GLY A 820 -38.85 -9.12 -29.00
CA GLY A 820 -40.02 -8.24 -28.96
C GLY A 820 -40.65 -8.04 -27.58
N ARG A 821 -40.47 -6.86 -26.99
CA ARG A 821 -41.40 -5.72 -27.13
C ARG A 821 -40.93 -4.55 -26.27
N GLU A 822 -40.74 -3.42 -26.93
CA GLU A 822 -40.64 -2.08 -26.37
C GLU A 822 -41.91 -1.75 -25.57
N ARG A 823 -41.74 -1.14 -24.39
CA ARG A 823 -42.37 0.13 -23.98
C ARG A 823 -41.76 0.66 -22.69
#